data_AF-A0A9D5V2S4-F1
#
_entry.id   AF-A0A9D5V2S4-F1
#
_cell.length_a   1.000
_cell.length_b   1.000
_cell.length_c   1.000
_cell.angle_alpha   90.00
_cell.angle_beta   90.00
_cell.angle_gamma   90.00
#
_symmetry.space_group_name_H-M   'P 1'
#
loop_
_entity.id
_entity.type
_entity.pdbx_description
1 polymer ?
#
loop_
_entity_poly.entity_id
_entity_poly.type
_entity_poly.pdbx_seq_one_letter_code
_entity_poly.pdbx_strand_id
1 'polypeptide(L)'
;MRMTRRILLLFVTIGLVGGLIYGVLFNASRSETYFIGLAGPMSGPFAEVGISMRRGVALAIEHVNRSGELGPVKLEMMVEDDHSGLANSQDVRKAAQNLVRSNHLLGVVGHYFSSATLDASPIYHEHNVPLMTPSATNPRVTAEFPGNFSLVPDDFYQAVFLANYVLNGLDQNKIAIIHTNNLYGESLREYFVKELKINTVEPVADLVIHPEKFDPTPIDQGMASLSNAKVVFLAMNYTNAAHVIKYIKNKGLKCDFIGGESLGGPHFIRLAGIYSEDVYAVTPFLPNLLGEKAKRYQDDFVQTFQTNPDWVATHAYEAVMLFAHAIKKGGPDRIAIRTVLSKILQEEDAVPSITGPVYFNEQGASRKLIAIGQVKEGRYTPARFQFTYAKYPELVKARTKKSNAFLMNGRYVKRTTVVFTGLHIKEIKTFDPIEGSFTADFLLWFRWDPTWNAKLNFEMTYGKVLSAQIREKYFDPENNFNFISYDVSAQMEGKFPLHEYPFDEQELQIRIKPKVQIKEDLILVTDIHDDSFLRNDLSLKSWTDVKHFQFSSEKETIWSYRNPKYKKKLFEMEHSQFNYHIMLKRNSAQYTVKLLPLIVMVLMAYSVFFVNFEYVASRFSLGILALLTAMSFHNVNKIDVGYLVRSDIFFMMTYYLIFLAIIETVITSSFFIHGNKAMANKIDITAIILYPFLMVGVIIHLLR
;
A
#
# COMPACT_ATOMS: atom_id res chain seq x y z
N MET A 1 22.38 26.96 59.67
CA MET A 1 21.46 25.79 59.60
C MET A 1 20.11 26.04 58.88
N ARG A 2 19.54 27.25 58.81
CA ARG A 2 18.25 27.48 58.13
C ARG A 2 18.31 27.45 56.59
N MET A 3 19.45 27.81 55.99
CA MET A 3 19.62 27.88 54.53
C MET A 3 19.78 26.50 53.87
N THR A 4 20.43 25.55 54.56
CA THR A 4 20.59 24.16 54.12
C THR A 4 19.25 23.40 54.06
N ARG A 5 18.31 23.70 54.98
CA ARG A 5 16.96 23.14 54.96
C ARG A 5 16.11 23.63 53.78
N ARG A 6 16.24 24.91 53.39
CA ARG A 6 15.49 25.48 52.25
C ARG A 6 15.97 24.93 50.91
N ILE A 7 17.28 24.71 50.75
CA ILE A 7 17.85 24.11 49.54
C ILE A 7 17.44 22.63 49.43
N LEU A 8 17.47 21.88 50.53
CA LEU A 8 17.02 20.48 50.56
C LEU A 8 15.52 20.37 50.22
N LEU A 9 14.68 21.26 50.76
CA LEU A 9 13.25 21.32 50.43
C LEU A 9 13.00 21.63 48.95
N LEU A 10 13.81 22.49 48.33
CA LEU A 10 13.72 22.83 46.90
C LEU A 10 14.11 21.64 46.00
N PHE A 11 15.18 20.91 46.34
CA PHE A 11 15.57 19.69 45.61
C PHE A 11 14.54 18.57 45.75
N VAL A 12 13.94 18.41 46.94
CA VAL A 12 12.86 17.43 47.17
C VAL A 12 11.59 17.80 46.41
N THR A 13 11.23 19.09 46.33
CA THR A 13 10.08 19.54 45.54
C THR A 13 10.32 19.43 44.03
N ILE A 14 11.52 19.76 43.53
CA ILE A 14 11.87 19.55 42.11
C ILE A 14 11.91 18.05 41.78
N GLY A 15 12.39 17.20 42.69
CA GLY A 15 12.36 15.74 42.53
C GLY A 15 10.94 15.16 42.55
N LEU A 16 10.05 15.68 43.41
CA LEU A 16 8.64 15.28 43.49
C LEU A 16 7.84 15.75 42.28
N VAL A 17 8.03 17.01 41.83
CA VAL A 17 7.39 17.55 40.63
C VAL A 17 7.94 16.86 39.39
N GLY A 18 9.25 16.60 39.32
CA GLY A 18 9.88 15.81 38.28
C GLY A 18 9.35 14.37 38.24
N GLY A 19 9.17 13.72 39.40
CA GLY A 19 8.59 12.38 39.51
C GLY A 19 7.09 12.32 39.19
N LEU A 20 6.32 13.36 39.52
CA LEU A 20 4.92 13.50 39.13
C LEU A 20 4.77 13.78 37.63
N ILE A 21 5.62 14.62 37.05
CA ILE A 21 5.65 14.85 35.59
C ILE A 21 6.10 13.57 34.87
N TYR A 22 7.10 12.85 35.40
CA TYR A 22 7.50 11.56 34.86
C TYR A 22 6.38 10.52 34.98
N GLY A 23 5.67 10.45 36.11
CA GLY A 23 4.55 9.52 36.32
C GLY A 23 3.29 9.85 35.51
N VAL A 24 3.04 11.13 35.21
CA VAL A 24 1.94 11.56 34.31
C VAL A 24 2.32 11.36 32.84
N LEU A 25 3.60 11.47 32.46
CA LEU A 25 4.11 11.15 31.12
C LEU A 25 4.31 9.64 30.89
N PHE A 26 4.55 8.86 31.95
CA PHE A 26 4.68 7.39 31.96
C PHE A 26 3.48 6.72 32.64
N ASN A 27 2.28 7.26 32.47
CA ASN A 27 1.09 6.47 32.71
C ASN A 27 0.97 5.47 31.56
N ALA A 28 1.75 4.39 31.66
CA ALA A 28 1.66 3.25 30.76
C ALA A 28 0.25 2.69 30.94
N SER A 29 -0.66 3.11 30.07
CA SER A 29 -1.96 2.48 29.92
C SER A 29 -1.69 0.98 29.80
N ARG A 30 -2.17 0.21 30.78
CA ARG A 30 -1.99 -1.24 30.81
C ARG A 30 -2.58 -1.78 29.51
N SER A 31 -1.74 -2.21 28.58
CA SER A 31 -2.22 -2.70 27.30
C SER A 31 -2.99 -4.00 27.51
N GLU A 32 -4.18 -4.09 26.92
CA GLU A 32 -5.02 -5.27 27.00
C GLU A 32 -4.84 -6.08 25.72
N THR A 33 -4.47 -7.36 25.88
CA THR A 33 -4.16 -8.24 24.75
C THR A 33 -5.39 -9.04 24.34
N TYR A 34 -5.72 -8.93 23.06
CA TYR A 34 -6.80 -9.64 22.39
C TYR A 34 -6.27 -10.46 21.22
N PHE A 35 -7.02 -11.49 20.83
CA PHE A 35 -6.59 -12.42 19.79
C PHE A 35 -7.39 -12.30 18.50
N ILE A 36 -6.69 -12.35 17.38
CA ILE A 36 -7.25 -12.71 16.08
C ILE A 36 -6.87 -14.17 15.82
N GLY A 37 -7.88 -15.01 15.62
CA GLY A 37 -7.69 -16.41 15.25
C GLY A 37 -7.28 -16.51 13.78
N LEU A 38 -6.41 -17.46 13.48
CA LEU A 38 -6.04 -17.86 12.13
C LEU A 38 -6.25 -19.37 12.02
N ALA A 39 -7.14 -19.78 11.13
CA ALA A 39 -7.37 -21.18 10.84
C ALA A 39 -7.22 -21.45 9.34
N GLY A 40 -6.45 -22.47 8.99
CA GLY A 40 -6.17 -22.85 7.62
C GLY A 40 -5.26 -24.07 7.55
N PRO A 41 -4.88 -24.53 6.34
CA PRO A 41 -4.05 -25.72 6.17
C PRO A 41 -2.61 -25.38 6.55
N MET A 42 -2.24 -25.58 7.81
CA MET A 42 -0.87 -25.31 8.31
C MET A 42 0.07 -26.49 8.06
N SER A 43 -0.48 -27.66 7.73
CA SER A 43 0.24 -28.87 7.35
C SER A 43 -0.32 -29.50 6.07
N GLY A 44 0.30 -30.60 5.63
CA GLY A 44 -0.12 -31.36 4.45
C GLY A 44 0.19 -30.68 3.10
N PRO A 45 -0.44 -31.14 2.00
CA PRO A 45 -0.14 -30.67 0.65
C PRO A 45 -0.38 -29.17 0.41
N PHE A 46 -1.22 -28.54 1.23
CA PHE A 46 -1.60 -27.13 1.14
C PHE A 46 -0.89 -26.24 2.18
N ALA A 47 0.11 -26.75 2.90
CA ALA A 47 0.81 -26.01 3.96
C ALA A 47 1.38 -24.66 3.51
N GLU A 48 1.86 -24.55 2.27
CA GLU A 48 2.39 -23.28 1.74
C GLU A 48 1.32 -22.17 1.73
N VAL A 49 0.06 -22.53 1.52
CA VAL A 49 -1.08 -21.60 1.57
C VAL A 49 -1.32 -21.13 3.02
N GLY A 50 -1.31 -22.05 3.99
CA GLY A 50 -1.42 -21.68 5.42
C GLY A 50 -0.28 -20.79 5.88
N ILE A 51 0.95 -21.04 5.42
CA ILE A 51 2.10 -20.16 5.65
C ILE A 51 1.86 -18.77 5.05
N SER A 52 1.29 -18.69 3.85
CA SER A 52 0.94 -17.43 3.19
C SER A 52 -0.10 -16.63 4.00
N MET A 53 -1.18 -17.29 4.44
CA MET A 53 -2.18 -16.69 5.34
C MET A 53 -1.54 -16.16 6.62
N ARG A 54 -0.66 -16.96 7.25
CA ARG A 54 0.05 -16.59 8.48
C ARG A 54 0.93 -15.37 8.32
N ARG A 55 1.65 -15.25 7.20
CA ARG A 55 2.47 -14.06 6.89
C ARG A 55 1.62 -12.81 6.73
N GLY A 56 0.48 -12.93 6.04
CA GLY A 56 -0.49 -11.84 5.88
C GLY A 56 -1.01 -11.32 7.22
N VAL A 57 -1.52 -12.23 8.07
CA VAL A 57 -2.02 -11.89 9.42
C VAL A 57 -0.92 -11.28 10.29
N ALA A 58 0.28 -11.88 10.30
CA ALA A 58 1.38 -11.42 11.13
C ALA A 58 1.80 -9.98 10.78
N LEU A 59 1.97 -9.66 9.49
CA LEU A 59 2.34 -8.31 9.06
C LEU A 59 1.26 -7.28 9.39
N ALA A 60 -0.02 -7.64 9.24
CA ALA A 60 -1.12 -6.74 9.59
C ALA A 60 -1.17 -6.46 11.10
N ILE A 61 -1.02 -7.48 11.94
CA ILE A 61 -0.96 -7.31 13.40
C ILE A 61 0.22 -6.42 13.79
N GLU A 62 1.39 -6.61 13.18
CA GLU A 62 2.54 -5.74 13.40
C GLU A 62 2.22 -4.29 13.05
N HIS A 63 1.63 -4.04 11.87
CA HIS A 63 1.27 -2.70 11.41
C HIS A 63 0.24 -2.02 12.33
N VAL A 64 -0.80 -2.76 12.74
CA VAL A 64 -1.85 -2.26 13.64
C VAL A 64 -1.29 -1.95 15.03
N ASN A 65 -0.48 -2.84 15.60
CA ASN A 65 0.13 -2.62 16.91
C ASN A 65 1.14 -1.46 16.89
N ARG A 66 1.92 -1.34 15.81
CA ARG A 66 2.93 -0.28 15.65
C ARG A 66 2.29 1.11 15.43
N SER A 67 1.13 1.17 14.79
CA SER A 67 0.43 2.44 14.55
C SER A 67 -0.19 3.05 15.82
N GLY A 68 -0.45 2.22 16.84
CA GLY A 68 -1.13 2.63 18.07
C GLY A 68 -2.59 3.03 17.86
N GLU A 69 -3.19 2.72 16.69
CA GLU A 69 -4.50 3.25 16.31
C GLU A 69 -5.68 2.66 17.11
N LEU A 70 -5.43 1.56 17.83
CA LEU A 70 -6.41 0.90 18.71
C LEU A 70 -6.27 1.33 20.18
N GLY A 71 -5.44 2.34 20.47
CA GLY A 71 -5.22 2.84 21.83
C GLY A 71 -4.57 1.77 22.72
N PRO A 72 -5.19 1.35 23.84
CA PRO A 72 -4.61 0.36 24.75
C PRO A 72 -4.71 -1.09 24.26
N VAL A 73 -5.45 -1.36 23.18
CA VAL A 73 -5.65 -2.71 22.65
C VAL A 73 -4.42 -3.16 21.88
N LYS A 74 -3.86 -4.31 22.26
CA LYS A 74 -2.81 -5.01 21.52
C LYS A 74 -3.38 -6.29 20.90
N LEU A 75 -3.12 -6.51 19.61
CA LEU A 75 -3.53 -7.73 18.92
C LEU A 75 -2.41 -8.77 18.92
N GLU A 76 -2.77 -10.03 19.13
CA GLU A 76 -1.91 -11.20 18.93
C GLU A 76 -2.64 -12.26 18.11
N MET A 77 -1.89 -13.19 17.53
CA MET A 77 -2.43 -14.23 16.65
C MET A 77 -2.56 -15.57 17.40
N MET A 78 -3.71 -16.22 17.31
CA MET A 78 -3.88 -17.64 17.68
C MET A 78 -3.97 -18.47 16.41
N VAL A 79 -3.13 -19.48 16.23
CA VAL A 79 -3.07 -20.28 15.00
C VAL A 79 -3.56 -21.70 15.25
N GLU A 80 -4.47 -22.18 14.41
CA GLU A 80 -4.92 -23.57 14.41
C GLU A 80 -4.77 -24.19 13.02
N ASP A 81 -4.39 -25.47 12.98
CA ASP A 81 -4.27 -26.25 11.76
C ASP A 81 -5.57 -27.00 11.47
N ASP A 82 -6.25 -26.63 10.39
CA ASP A 82 -7.47 -27.30 9.95
C ASP A 82 -7.21 -28.52 9.05
N HIS A 83 -5.94 -28.81 8.75
CA HIS A 83 -5.49 -29.89 7.87
C HIS A 83 -6.21 -29.90 6.51
N SER A 84 -6.59 -28.73 6.00
CA SER A 84 -7.42 -28.46 4.82
C SER A 84 -8.90 -28.85 4.92
N GLY A 85 -9.26 -29.74 5.85
CA GLY A 85 -10.60 -30.32 5.93
C GLY A 85 -11.03 -31.20 4.76
N LEU A 86 -10.21 -31.33 3.69
CA LEU A 86 -10.58 -32.07 2.49
C LEU A 86 -10.71 -33.58 2.75
N ALA A 87 -9.83 -34.13 3.60
CA ALA A 87 -9.86 -35.54 3.99
C ALA A 87 -10.76 -35.80 5.20
N ASN A 88 -10.91 -34.82 6.10
CA ASN A 88 -11.61 -34.99 7.38
C ASN A 88 -12.14 -33.65 7.91
N SER A 89 -13.47 -33.50 7.97
CA SER A 89 -14.12 -32.31 8.53
C SER A 89 -13.97 -32.18 10.06
N GLN A 90 -13.57 -33.25 10.75
CA GLN A 90 -13.45 -33.22 12.22
C GLN A 90 -12.26 -32.38 12.69
N ASP A 91 -11.18 -32.31 11.93
CA ASP A 91 -10.01 -31.51 12.30
C ASP A 91 -10.30 -30.01 12.18
N VAL A 92 -11.09 -29.62 11.16
CA VAL A 92 -11.65 -28.27 11.03
C VAL A 92 -12.50 -27.88 12.23
N ARG A 93 -13.43 -28.76 12.65
CA ARG A 93 -14.28 -28.49 13.82
C ARG A 93 -13.48 -28.37 15.12
N LYS A 94 -12.44 -29.19 15.30
CA LYS A 94 -11.54 -29.10 16.46
C LYS A 94 -10.76 -27.79 16.48
N ALA A 95 -10.22 -27.36 15.34
CA ALA A 95 -9.53 -26.08 15.19
C ALA A 95 -10.47 -24.91 15.59
N ALA A 96 -11.70 -24.90 15.08
CA ALA A 96 -12.70 -23.89 15.44
C ALA A 96 -13.04 -23.92 16.94
N GLN A 97 -13.25 -25.10 17.53
CA GLN A 97 -13.49 -25.28 18.96
C GLN A 97 -12.33 -24.77 19.83
N ASN A 98 -11.08 -24.99 19.41
CA ASN A 98 -9.91 -24.51 20.14
C ASN A 98 -9.85 -22.97 20.15
N LEU A 99 -10.13 -22.32 19.03
CA LEU A 99 -10.14 -20.85 18.96
C LEU A 99 -11.21 -20.25 19.88
N VAL A 100 -12.46 -20.72 19.80
CA VAL A 100 -13.58 -20.10 20.54
C VAL A 100 -13.49 -20.25 22.06
N ARG A 101 -12.63 -21.15 22.58
CA ARG A 101 -12.37 -21.29 24.03
C ARG A 101 -11.79 -20.03 24.67
N SER A 102 -11.10 -19.18 23.90
CA SER A 102 -10.54 -17.93 24.41
C SER A 102 -11.61 -16.85 24.44
N ASN A 103 -11.92 -16.31 25.63
CA ASN A 103 -12.82 -15.15 25.75
C ASN A 103 -12.26 -13.87 25.11
N HIS A 104 -10.94 -13.81 24.90
CA HIS A 104 -10.26 -12.65 24.29
C HIS A 104 -10.13 -12.77 22.76
N LEU A 105 -10.66 -13.84 22.15
CA LEU A 105 -10.77 -13.94 20.69
C LEU A 105 -11.79 -12.92 20.17
N LEU A 106 -11.40 -12.09 19.20
CA LEU A 106 -12.25 -11.04 18.62
C LEU A 106 -12.82 -11.40 17.25
N GLY A 107 -12.16 -12.27 16.51
CA GLY A 107 -12.55 -12.70 15.18
C GLY A 107 -11.59 -13.75 14.64
N VAL A 108 -11.97 -14.41 13.55
CA VAL A 108 -11.15 -15.44 12.90
C VAL A 108 -10.91 -15.08 11.44
N VAL A 109 -9.65 -15.17 11.01
CA VAL A 109 -9.24 -15.17 9.62
C VAL A 109 -9.13 -16.63 9.16
N GLY A 110 -9.99 -17.03 8.24
CA GLY A 110 -10.08 -18.42 7.78
C GLY A 110 -11.50 -18.80 7.35
N HIS A 111 -11.75 -20.03 6.93
CA HIS A 111 -10.77 -21.04 6.54
C HIS A 111 -10.37 -20.83 5.07
N TYR A 112 -9.41 -21.62 4.56
CA TYR A 112 -9.00 -21.49 3.16
C TYR A 112 -10.04 -22.08 2.18
N PHE A 113 -10.51 -23.29 2.45
CA PHE A 113 -11.47 -23.99 1.59
C PHE A 113 -12.92 -23.65 1.96
N SER A 114 -13.80 -23.58 0.95
CA SER A 114 -15.24 -23.38 1.17
C SER A 114 -15.87 -24.47 2.03
N SER A 115 -15.51 -25.74 1.83
CA SER A 115 -15.99 -26.85 2.66
C SER A 115 -15.57 -26.71 4.12
N ALA A 116 -14.28 -26.45 4.37
CA ALA A 116 -13.76 -26.23 5.72
C ALA A 116 -14.41 -25.02 6.40
N THR A 117 -14.61 -23.92 5.65
CA THR A 117 -15.30 -22.74 6.18
C THR A 117 -16.73 -23.09 6.61
N LEU A 118 -17.49 -23.83 5.80
CA LEU A 118 -18.85 -24.28 6.14
C LEU A 118 -18.86 -25.22 7.36
N ASP A 119 -17.89 -26.12 7.49
CA ASP A 119 -17.78 -27.03 8.64
C ASP A 119 -17.48 -26.29 9.96
N ALA A 120 -16.71 -25.21 9.91
CA ALA A 120 -16.36 -24.39 11.07
C ALA A 120 -17.43 -23.35 11.45
N SER A 121 -18.18 -22.85 10.46
CA SER A 121 -19.10 -21.72 10.61
C SER A 121 -20.16 -21.89 11.72
N PRO A 122 -20.79 -23.07 11.91
CA PRO A 122 -21.73 -23.26 13.01
C PRO A 122 -21.14 -22.94 14.39
N ILE A 123 -19.88 -23.32 14.63
CA ILE A 123 -19.20 -23.14 15.92
C ILE A 123 -18.93 -21.65 16.17
N TYR A 124 -18.43 -20.93 15.17
CA TYR A 124 -18.19 -19.49 15.28
C TYR A 124 -19.50 -18.72 15.44
N HIS A 125 -20.54 -19.11 14.70
CA HIS A 125 -21.86 -18.48 14.78
C HIS A 125 -22.48 -18.64 16.18
N GLU A 126 -22.43 -19.84 16.77
CA GLU A 126 -22.90 -20.10 18.14
C GLU A 126 -22.21 -19.22 19.18
N HIS A 127 -20.92 -18.91 18.98
CA HIS A 127 -20.11 -18.11 19.90
C HIS A 127 -20.04 -16.62 19.52
N ASN A 128 -20.86 -16.17 18.55
CA ASN A 128 -20.88 -14.82 17.99
C ASN A 128 -19.53 -14.32 17.45
N VAL A 129 -18.62 -15.22 17.10
CA VAL A 129 -17.30 -14.86 16.58
C VAL A 129 -17.43 -14.51 15.09
N PRO A 130 -17.09 -13.27 14.67
CA PRO A 130 -17.08 -12.94 13.24
C PRO A 130 -15.96 -13.71 12.53
N LEU A 131 -16.29 -14.28 11.38
CA LEU A 131 -15.36 -15.00 10.51
C LEU A 131 -15.10 -14.17 9.26
N MET A 132 -13.83 -13.98 8.91
CA MET A 132 -13.45 -13.37 7.64
C MET A 132 -12.57 -14.34 6.85
N THR A 133 -13.13 -14.93 5.80
CA THR A 133 -12.37 -15.82 4.92
C THR A 133 -11.60 -15.03 3.86
N PRO A 134 -10.30 -15.29 3.67
CA PRO A 134 -9.53 -14.65 2.62
C PRO A 134 -9.79 -15.26 1.23
N SER A 135 -10.38 -16.46 1.14
CA SER A 135 -10.35 -17.27 -0.08
C SER A 135 -11.57 -18.15 -0.35
N ALA A 136 -12.48 -18.37 0.60
CA ALA A 136 -13.65 -19.20 0.32
C ALA A 136 -14.70 -18.42 -0.49
N THR A 137 -14.99 -18.94 -1.67
CA THR A 137 -15.80 -18.28 -2.71
C THR A 137 -17.23 -18.82 -2.80
N ASN A 138 -17.53 -19.98 -2.20
CA ASN A 138 -18.86 -20.56 -2.34
C ASN A 138 -19.91 -19.65 -1.69
N PRO A 139 -20.98 -19.23 -2.40
CA PRO A 139 -21.96 -18.28 -1.87
C PRO A 139 -22.63 -18.72 -0.56
N ARG A 140 -22.70 -20.04 -0.29
CA ARG A 140 -23.27 -20.60 0.95
C ARG A 140 -22.50 -20.13 2.19
N VAL A 141 -21.20 -19.89 2.08
CA VAL A 141 -20.33 -19.47 3.20
C VAL A 141 -20.89 -18.23 3.90
N THR A 142 -21.32 -17.24 3.13
CA THR A 142 -21.83 -15.97 3.65
C THR A 142 -23.36 -15.98 3.74
N ALA A 143 -24.04 -16.69 2.84
CA ALA A 143 -25.51 -16.74 2.83
C ALA A 143 -26.12 -17.57 3.97
N GLU A 144 -25.51 -18.68 4.38
CA GLU A 144 -26.06 -19.57 5.42
C GLU A 144 -25.72 -19.10 6.84
N PHE A 145 -24.62 -18.36 7.00
CA PHE A 145 -24.09 -17.98 8.30
C PHE A 145 -23.85 -16.47 8.37
N PRO A 146 -24.87 -15.68 8.75
CA PRO A 146 -24.70 -14.26 8.99
C PRO A 146 -23.57 -14.02 10.01
N GLY A 147 -22.68 -13.08 9.71
CA GLY A 147 -21.44 -12.85 10.48
C GLY A 147 -20.19 -13.46 9.87
N ASN A 148 -20.35 -14.28 8.82
CA ASN A 148 -19.27 -14.61 7.90
C ASN A 148 -19.11 -13.52 6.84
N PHE A 149 -17.86 -13.16 6.57
CA PHE A 149 -17.48 -12.22 5.54
C PHE A 149 -16.44 -12.86 4.62
N SER A 150 -16.51 -12.60 3.33
CA SER A 150 -15.51 -13.08 2.36
C SER A 150 -14.88 -11.91 1.64
N LEU A 151 -13.55 -11.85 1.62
CA LEU A 151 -12.79 -10.83 0.91
C LEU A 151 -12.66 -11.09 -0.59
N VAL A 152 -12.73 -12.36 -0.97
CA VAL A 152 -12.77 -12.78 -2.36
C VAL A 152 -14.22 -12.69 -2.86
N PRO A 153 -14.44 -12.21 -4.10
CA PRO A 153 -15.77 -12.27 -4.68
C PRO A 153 -16.27 -13.72 -4.84
N ASP A 154 -17.57 -13.93 -4.65
CA ASP A 154 -18.18 -15.26 -4.66
C ASP A 154 -18.16 -15.95 -6.04
N ASP A 155 -18.35 -17.27 -6.06
CA ASP A 155 -18.33 -18.10 -7.29
C ASP A 155 -19.35 -17.61 -8.32
N PHE A 156 -20.51 -17.11 -7.88
CA PHE A 156 -21.51 -16.53 -8.77
C PHE A 156 -20.94 -15.32 -9.51
N TYR A 157 -20.40 -14.36 -8.77
CA TYR A 157 -19.88 -13.13 -9.32
C TYR A 157 -18.65 -13.37 -10.19
N GLN A 158 -17.74 -14.28 -9.79
CA GLN A 158 -16.60 -14.68 -10.61
C GLN A 158 -17.01 -15.39 -11.89
N ALA A 159 -17.94 -16.35 -11.83
CA ALA A 159 -18.36 -17.10 -13.01
C ALA A 159 -19.10 -16.21 -14.02
N VAL A 160 -19.97 -15.30 -13.55
CA VAL A 160 -20.63 -14.30 -14.39
C VAL A 160 -19.61 -13.39 -15.05
N PHE A 161 -18.62 -12.91 -14.28
CA PHE A 161 -17.54 -12.08 -14.80
C PHE A 161 -16.74 -12.82 -15.88
N LEU A 162 -16.30 -14.05 -15.60
CA LEU A 162 -15.46 -14.83 -16.51
C LEU A 162 -16.20 -15.22 -17.80
N ALA A 163 -17.48 -15.60 -17.72
CA ALA A 163 -18.29 -15.87 -18.91
C ALA A 163 -18.38 -14.62 -19.79
N ASN A 164 -18.66 -13.45 -19.21
CA ASN A 164 -18.68 -12.19 -19.94
C ASN A 164 -17.28 -11.78 -20.44
N TYR A 165 -16.21 -12.12 -19.73
CA TYR A 165 -14.84 -11.85 -20.18
C TYR A 165 -14.50 -12.64 -21.44
N VAL A 166 -14.91 -13.91 -21.51
CA VAL A 166 -14.73 -14.76 -22.69
C VAL A 166 -15.62 -14.28 -23.84
N LEU A 167 -16.91 -14.04 -23.58
CA LEU A 167 -17.88 -13.67 -24.61
C LEU A 167 -17.68 -12.25 -25.14
N ASN A 168 -17.62 -11.25 -24.27
CA ASN A 168 -17.59 -9.83 -24.65
C ASN A 168 -16.18 -9.24 -24.67
N GLY A 169 -15.23 -9.85 -23.95
CA GLY A 169 -13.84 -9.40 -23.89
C GLY A 169 -12.99 -10.03 -25.00
N LEU A 170 -12.92 -11.36 -25.00
CA LEU A 170 -12.15 -12.16 -25.97
C LEU A 170 -12.90 -12.42 -27.27
N ASP A 171 -14.20 -12.11 -27.33
CA ASP A 171 -15.07 -12.33 -28.50
C ASP A 171 -15.07 -13.80 -28.95
N GLN A 172 -15.18 -14.73 -27.98
CA GLN A 172 -15.15 -16.17 -28.22
C GLN A 172 -16.44 -16.85 -27.74
N ASN A 173 -17.09 -17.60 -28.64
CA ASN A 173 -18.29 -18.38 -28.33
C ASN A 173 -18.05 -19.90 -28.35
N LYS A 174 -16.88 -20.37 -28.81
CA LYS A 174 -16.50 -21.80 -28.80
C LYS A 174 -15.78 -22.12 -27.50
N ILE A 175 -16.56 -22.41 -26.46
CA ILE A 175 -16.07 -22.55 -25.09
C ILE A 175 -16.22 -24.01 -24.65
N ALA A 176 -15.16 -24.60 -24.10
CA ALA A 176 -15.25 -25.85 -23.36
C ALA A 176 -15.13 -25.59 -21.85
N ILE A 177 -15.74 -26.43 -21.04
CA ILE A 177 -15.68 -26.37 -19.59
C ILE A 177 -15.05 -27.67 -19.10
N ILE A 178 -14.08 -27.58 -18.20
CA ILE A 178 -13.57 -28.72 -17.45
C ILE A 178 -13.66 -28.35 -15.98
N HIS A 179 -14.30 -29.20 -15.18
CA HIS A 179 -14.56 -28.91 -13.77
C HIS A 179 -14.31 -30.12 -12.88
N THR A 180 -14.01 -29.87 -11.61
CA THR A 180 -13.99 -30.92 -10.58
C THR A 180 -15.39 -31.16 -10.01
N ASN A 181 -15.68 -32.39 -9.58
CA ASN A 181 -16.95 -32.76 -8.93
C ASN A 181 -16.97 -32.47 -7.41
N ASN A 182 -16.39 -31.35 -6.99
CA ASN A 182 -16.43 -30.88 -5.61
C ASN A 182 -17.17 -29.55 -5.50
N LEU A 183 -17.48 -29.15 -4.27
CA LEU A 183 -18.29 -27.95 -3.98
C LEU A 183 -17.82 -26.68 -4.73
N TYR A 184 -16.52 -26.49 -4.87
CA TYR A 184 -15.94 -25.34 -5.57
C TYR A 184 -16.12 -25.44 -7.10
N GLY A 185 -15.68 -26.56 -7.70
CA GLY A 185 -15.73 -26.74 -9.15
C GLY A 185 -17.16 -26.79 -9.69
N GLU A 186 -18.07 -27.45 -8.97
CA GLU A 186 -19.48 -27.52 -9.35
C GLU A 186 -20.16 -26.17 -9.28
N SER A 187 -19.90 -25.37 -8.22
CA SER A 187 -20.52 -24.05 -8.07
C SER A 187 -20.08 -23.08 -9.18
N LEU A 188 -18.77 -23.01 -9.49
CA LEU A 188 -18.27 -22.18 -10.58
C LEU A 188 -18.85 -22.62 -11.94
N ARG A 189 -18.85 -23.93 -12.22
CA ARG A 189 -19.39 -24.47 -13.47
C ARG A 189 -20.89 -24.18 -13.61
N GLU A 190 -21.67 -24.35 -12.54
CA GLU A 190 -23.10 -24.08 -12.55
C GLU A 190 -23.41 -22.62 -12.93
N TYR A 191 -22.78 -21.66 -12.27
CA TYR A 191 -23.01 -20.24 -12.55
C TYR A 191 -22.47 -19.82 -13.92
N PHE A 192 -21.34 -20.39 -14.36
CA PHE A 192 -20.78 -20.09 -15.68
C PHE A 192 -21.72 -20.58 -16.79
N VAL A 193 -22.23 -21.81 -16.68
CA VAL A 193 -23.21 -22.36 -17.64
C VAL A 193 -24.51 -21.56 -17.64
N LYS A 194 -24.99 -21.10 -16.48
CA LYS A 194 -26.16 -20.22 -16.40
C LYS A 194 -25.94 -18.92 -17.16
N GLU A 195 -24.77 -18.28 -16.99
CA GLU A 195 -24.45 -17.05 -17.70
C GLU A 195 -24.29 -17.26 -19.21
N LEU A 196 -23.67 -18.37 -19.65
CA LEU A 196 -23.63 -18.72 -21.07
C LEU A 196 -25.03 -18.87 -21.69
N LYS A 197 -25.95 -19.52 -20.98
CA LYS A 197 -27.35 -19.68 -21.43
C LYS A 197 -28.09 -18.35 -21.54
N ILE A 198 -27.89 -17.43 -20.60
CA ILE A 198 -28.44 -16.06 -20.66
C ILE A 198 -27.96 -15.36 -21.93
N ASN A 199 -26.71 -15.60 -22.33
CA ASN A 199 -26.09 -15.06 -23.54
C ASN A 199 -26.31 -15.96 -24.79
N THR A 200 -27.20 -16.96 -24.72
CA THR A 200 -27.54 -17.88 -25.82
C THR A 200 -26.35 -18.65 -26.41
N VAL A 201 -25.36 -18.97 -25.59
CA VAL A 201 -24.16 -19.74 -25.96
C VAL A 201 -24.20 -21.10 -25.27
N GLU A 202 -23.91 -22.16 -26.01
CA GLU A 202 -23.75 -23.51 -25.47
C GLU A 202 -22.26 -23.91 -25.49
N PRO A 203 -21.76 -24.55 -24.42
CA PRO A 203 -20.38 -25.03 -24.41
C PRO A 203 -20.21 -26.19 -25.40
N VAL A 204 -19.09 -26.23 -26.12
CA VAL A 204 -18.76 -27.32 -27.06
C VAL A 204 -18.42 -28.62 -26.33
N ALA A 205 -17.99 -28.52 -25.07
CA ALA A 205 -17.74 -29.63 -24.16
C ALA A 205 -17.97 -29.18 -22.71
N ASP A 206 -18.44 -30.09 -21.87
CA ASP A 206 -18.56 -29.90 -20.43
C ASP A 206 -18.14 -31.21 -19.76
N LEU A 207 -16.91 -31.22 -19.24
CA LEU A 207 -16.22 -32.42 -18.80
C LEU A 207 -15.96 -32.36 -17.29
N VAL A 208 -16.19 -33.48 -16.62
CA VAL A 208 -15.96 -33.63 -15.19
C VAL A 208 -14.73 -34.48 -14.93
N ILE A 209 -13.91 -34.07 -13.95
CA ILE A 209 -12.76 -34.84 -13.45
C ILE A 209 -12.82 -35.00 -11.93
N HIS A 210 -12.16 -36.02 -11.41
CA HIS A 210 -12.04 -36.24 -9.97
C HIS A 210 -10.94 -35.34 -9.36
N PRO A 211 -11.19 -34.68 -8.22
CA PRO A 211 -10.28 -33.69 -7.64
C PRO A 211 -9.07 -34.27 -6.91
N GLU A 212 -9.13 -35.53 -6.47
CA GLU A 212 -8.10 -36.16 -5.63
C GLU A 212 -6.95 -36.78 -6.44
N LYS A 213 -7.30 -37.40 -7.58
CA LYS A 213 -6.33 -38.05 -8.46
C LYS A 213 -6.65 -37.68 -9.89
N PHE A 214 -5.63 -37.17 -10.59
CA PHE A 214 -5.75 -36.85 -12.00
C PHE A 214 -5.96 -38.12 -12.84
N ASP A 215 -7.16 -38.23 -13.42
CA ASP A 215 -7.52 -39.23 -14.42
C ASP A 215 -7.84 -38.52 -15.74
N PRO A 216 -7.06 -38.74 -16.82
CA PRO A 216 -7.27 -38.08 -18.11
C PRO A 216 -8.41 -38.70 -18.93
N THR A 217 -9.01 -39.82 -18.50
CA THR A 217 -10.02 -40.56 -19.28
C THR A 217 -11.18 -39.68 -19.79
N PRO A 218 -11.79 -38.79 -18.96
CA PRO A 218 -12.83 -37.89 -19.45
C PRO A 218 -12.34 -36.88 -20.50
N ILE A 219 -11.07 -36.45 -20.41
CA ILE A 219 -10.45 -35.53 -21.37
C ILE A 219 -10.22 -36.24 -22.70
N ASP A 220 -9.74 -37.49 -22.68
CA ASP A 220 -9.55 -38.29 -23.88
C ASP A 220 -10.88 -38.57 -24.61
N GLN A 221 -11.93 -38.90 -23.85
CA GLN A 221 -13.28 -39.10 -24.39
C GLN A 221 -13.86 -37.81 -25.00
N GLY A 222 -13.58 -36.65 -24.39
CA GLY A 222 -14.01 -35.34 -24.85
C GLY A 222 -13.12 -34.68 -25.91
N MET A 223 -12.03 -35.34 -26.34
CA MET A 223 -10.95 -34.70 -27.12
C MET A 223 -11.43 -34.10 -28.46
N ALA A 224 -12.36 -34.78 -29.13
CA ALA A 224 -12.94 -34.29 -30.39
C ALA A 224 -13.68 -32.95 -30.18
N SER A 225 -14.45 -32.84 -29.10
CA SER A 225 -15.14 -31.62 -28.74
C SER A 225 -14.19 -30.52 -28.27
N LEU A 226 -13.19 -30.88 -27.46
CA LEU A 226 -12.14 -29.94 -27.00
C LEU A 226 -11.36 -29.33 -28.18
N SER A 227 -11.13 -30.11 -29.24
CA SER A 227 -10.44 -29.62 -30.45
C SER A 227 -11.21 -28.51 -31.18
N ASN A 228 -12.52 -28.39 -30.93
CA ASN A 228 -13.36 -27.31 -31.45
C ASN A 228 -13.38 -26.06 -30.56
N ALA A 229 -12.88 -26.15 -29.32
CA ALA A 229 -12.87 -25.04 -28.39
C ALA A 229 -11.77 -24.02 -28.75
N LYS A 230 -12.09 -22.74 -28.60
CA LYS A 230 -11.12 -21.64 -28.61
C LYS A 230 -10.67 -21.27 -27.21
N VAL A 231 -11.57 -21.41 -26.24
CA VAL A 231 -11.30 -21.17 -24.83
C VAL A 231 -11.74 -22.37 -24.00
N VAL A 232 -10.91 -22.79 -23.04
CA VAL A 232 -11.25 -23.79 -22.03
C VAL A 232 -11.35 -23.09 -20.68
N PHE A 233 -12.56 -23.05 -20.12
CA PHE A 233 -12.81 -22.61 -18.75
C PHE A 233 -12.52 -23.74 -17.76
N LEU A 234 -11.67 -23.47 -16.78
CA LEU A 234 -11.24 -24.40 -15.74
C LEU A 234 -11.89 -24.03 -14.41
N ALA A 235 -12.91 -24.80 -14.02
CA ALA A 235 -13.59 -24.67 -12.73
C ALA A 235 -13.03 -25.70 -11.75
N MET A 236 -11.82 -25.45 -11.25
CA MET A 236 -11.07 -26.35 -10.39
C MET A 236 -9.94 -25.61 -9.65
N ASN A 237 -9.32 -26.27 -8.66
CA ASN A 237 -8.17 -25.69 -7.99
C ASN A 237 -6.89 -25.69 -8.87
N TYR A 238 -5.87 -24.92 -8.46
CA TYR A 238 -4.61 -24.83 -9.20
C TYR A 238 -3.90 -26.16 -9.44
N THR A 239 -4.07 -27.14 -8.54
CA THR A 239 -3.41 -28.45 -8.65
C THR A 239 -3.97 -29.23 -9.84
N ASN A 240 -5.29 -29.37 -9.87
CA ASN A 240 -6.00 -30.03 -10.96
C ASN A 240 -5.81 -29.26 -12.29
N ALA A 241 -5.89 -27.93 -12.26
CA ALA A 241 -5.70 -27.10 -13.45
C ALA A 241 -4.32 -27.29 -14.09
N ALA A 242 -3.25 -27.34 -13.28
CA ALA A 242 -1.90 -27.57 -13.79
C ALA A 242 -1.77 -28.93 -14.49
N HIS A 243 -2.37 -30.00 -13.94
CA HIS A 243 -2.37 -31.32 -14.57
C HIS A 243 -3.17 -31.34 -15.88
N VAL A 244 -4.38 -30.75 -15.88
CA VAL A 244 -5.24 -30.66 -17.06
C VAL A 244 -4.56 -29.88 -18.19
N ILE A 245 -3.99 -28.70 -17.91
CA ILE A 245 -3.36 -27.87 -18.93
C ILE A 245 -2.12 -28.56 -19.51
N LYS A 246 -1.26 -29.15 -18.66
CA LYS A 246 -0.11 -29.95 -19.11
C LYS A 246 -0.55 -31.05 -20.07
N TYR A 247 -1.58 -31.78 -19.68
CA TYR A 247 -2.10 -32.89 -20.48
C TYR A 247 -2.64 -32.42 -21.84
N ILE A 248 -3.50 -31.40 -21.85
CA ILE A 248 -4.14 -30.88 -23.06
C ILE A 248 -3.11 -30.24 -24.01
N LYS A 249 -2.19 -29.42 -23.49
CA LYS A 249 -1.12 -28.81 -24.30
C LYS A 249 -0.19 -29.88 -24.89
N ASN A 250 0.14 -30.94 -24.15
CA ASN A 250 0.94 -32.06 -24.68
C ASN A 250 0.25 -32.86 -25.78
N LYS A 251 -1.08 -32.84 -25.85
CA LYS A 251 -1.86 -33.40 -26.96
C LYS A 251 -1.93 -32.49 -28.18
N GLY A 252 -1.30 -31.31 -28.13
CA GLY A 252 -1.19 -30.37 -29.25
C GLY A 252 -2.41 -29.48 -29.46
N LEU A 253 -3.33 -29.40 -28.48
CA LEU A 253 -4.52 -28.55 -28.60
C LEU A 253 -4.13 -27.07 -28.47
N LYS A 254 -4.60 -26.26 -29.41
CA LYS A 254 -4.41 -24.82 -29.45
C LYS A 254 -5.67 -24.10 -28.98
N CYS A 255 -5.74 -23.84 -27.69
CA CYS A 255 -6.81 -23.08 -27.04
C CYS A 255 -6.24 -22.20 -25.93
N ASP A 256 -6.96 -21.12 -25.62
CA ASP A 256 -6.68 -20.32 -24.43
C ASP A 256 -7.31 -20.98 -23.21
N PHE A 257 -6.67 -20.84 -22.04
CA PHE A 257 -7.20 -21.33 -20.78
C PHE A 257 -7.56 -20.15 -19.88
N ILE A 258 -8.69 -20.26 -19.20
CA ILE A 258 -9.14 -19.27 -18.22
C ILE A 258 -9.73 -19.94 -16.99
N GLY A 259 -9.50 -19.40 -15.79
CA GLY A 259 -10.07 -19.93 -14.56
C GLY A 259 -10.30 -18.90 -13.47
N GLY A 260 -10.87 -19.37 -12.36
CA GLY A 260 -11.09 -18.58 -11.14
C GLY A 260 -9.80 -18.22 -10.41
N GLU A 261 -9.96 -17.63 -9.24
CA GLU A 261 -8.88 -17.08 -8.42
C GLU A 261 -7.84 -18.11 -7.97
N SER A 262 -8.24 -19.39 -7.87
CA SER A 262 -7.34 -20.46 -7.48
C SER A 262 -6.12 -20.55 -8.41
N LEU A 263 -6.29 -20.24 -9.71
CA LEU A 263 -5.19 -20.23 -10.67
C LEU A 263 -4.33 -18.96 -10.54
N GLY A 264 -4.87 -17.84 -10.06
CA GLY A 264 -4.24 -16.51 -10.01
C GLY A 264 -3.08 -16.35 -9.01
N GLY A 265 -2.44 -17.43 -8.59
CA GLY A 265 -1.36 -17.42 -7.60
C GLY A 265 -0.08 -18.10 -8.09
N PRO A 266 1.05 -17.87 -7.38
CA PRO A 266 2.34 -18.44 -7.78
C PRO A 266 2.39 -19.97 -7.66
N HIS A 267 1.53 -20.60 -6.84
CA HIS A 267 1.43 -22.07 -6.73
C HIS A 267 1.03 -22.72 -8.05
N PHE A 268 0.08 -22.11 -8.78
CA PHE A 268 -0.33 -22.59 -10.10
C PHE A 268 0.85 -22.55 -11.08
N ILE A 269 1.54 -21.41 -11.17
CA ILE A 269 2.70 -21.23 -12.06
C ILE A 269 3.79 -22.25 -11.73
N ARG A 270 4.16 -22.43 -10.45
CA ARG A 270 5.17 -23.42 -10.05
C ARG A 270 4.80 -24.83 -10.48
N LEU A 271 3.55 -25.21 -10.31
CA LEU A 271 3.11 -26.56 -10.64
C LEU A 271 2.96 -26.75 -12.15
N ALA A 272 2.39 -25.79 -12.87
CA ALA A 272 2.18 -25.84 -14.32
C ALA A 272 3.50 -25.68 -15.11
N GLY A 273 4.48 -24.93 -14.59
CA GLY A 273 5.74 -24.64 -15.27
C GLY A 273 5.51 -23.89 -16.58
N ILE A 274 6.26 -24.20 -17.63
CA ILE A 274 6.10 -23.58 -18.97
C ILE A 274 4.67 -23.67 -19.52
N TYR A 275 3.87 -24.64 -19.06
CA TYR A 275 2.50 -24.82 -19.52
C TYR A 275 1.54 -23.77 -18.95
N SER A 276 1.95 -22.99 -17.93
CA SER A 276 1.15 -21.87 -17.44
C SER A 276 1.11 -20.69 -18.41
N GLU A 277 2.04 -20.61 -19.36
CA GLU A 277 2.12 -19.47 -20.28
C GLU A 277 0.77 -19.24 -20.99
N ASP A 278 0.39 -17.97 -21.11
CA ASP A 278 -0.87 -17.49 -21.69
C ASP A 278 -2.16 -17.85 -20.94
N VAL A 279 -2.08 -18.48 -19.77
CA VAL A 279 -3.27 -18.79 -18.95
C VAL A 279 -3.81 -17.51 -18.33
N TYR A 280 -5.10 -17.25 -18.52
CA TYR A 280 -5.84 -16.18 -17.86
C TYR A 280 -6.41 -16.65 -16.53
N ALA A 281 -6.41 -15.79 -15.52
CA ALA A 281 -7.05 -16.11 -14.24
C ALA A 281 -7.58 -14.85 -13.56
N VAL A 282 -8.65 -15.00 -12.79
CA VAL A 282 -8.97 -14.03 -11.73
C VAL A 282 -7.74 -13.91 -10.84
N THR A 283 -7.23 -12.70 -10.68
CA THR A 283 -6.00 -12.45 -9.92
C THR A 283 -6.26 -11.32 -8.94
N PRO A 284 -6.70 -11.63 -7.70
CA PRO A 284 -7.15 -10.60 -6.76
C PRO A 284 -6.06 -9.59 -6.38
N PHE A 285 -4.78 -10.01 -6.44
CA PHE A 285 -3.64 -9.14 -6.20
C PHE A 285 -2.75 -9.04 -7.45
N LEU A 286 -2.92 -7.93 -8.18
CA LEU A 286 -2.06 -7.52 -9.29
C LEU A 286 -1.46 -6.14 -8.96
N PRO A 287 -0.26 -6.08 -8.36
CA PRO A 287 0.35 -4.83 -7.91
C PRO A 287 0.35 -3.70 -8.97
N ASN A 288 0.54 -4.06 -10.23
CA ASN A 288 0.57 -3.15 -11.38
C ASN A 288 -0.73 -2.34 -11.54
N LEU A 289 -1.85 -2.82 -11.02
CA LEU A 289 -3.18 -2.20 -11.09
C LEU A 289 -3.58 -1.46 -9.80
N LEU A 290 -2.89 -1.70 -8.68
CA LEU A 290 -3.36 -1.37 -7.33
C LEU A 290 -2.65 -0.16 -6.70
N GLY A 291 -1.62 0.35 -7.38
CA GLY A 291 -0.97 1.61 -7.06
C GLY A 291 -0.11 1.65 -5.82
N GLU A 292 0.03 2.85 -5.24
CA GLU A 292 1.07 3.13 -4.23
C GLU A 292 0.93 2.26 -2.97
N LYS A 293 -0.29 2.09 -2.46
CA LYS A 293 -0.55 1.29 -1.26
C LYS A 293 -0.13 -0.17 -1.45
N ALA A 294 -0.43 -0.75 -2.62
CA ALA A 294 -0.02 -2.10 -2.94
C ALA A 294 1.49 -2.22 -3.13
N LYS A 295 2.14 -1.21 -3.72
CA LYS A 295 3.60 -1.19 -3.85
C LYS A 295 4.30 -1.10 -2.48
N ARG A 296 3.82 -0.23 -1.58
CA ARG A 296 4.34 -0.12 -0.20
C ARG A 296 4.13 -1.42 0.58
N TYR A 297 2.94 -2.01 0.50
CA TYR A 297 2.66 -3.32 1.10
C TYR A 297 3.59 -4.41 0.57
N GLN A 298 3.83 -4.46 -0.75
CA GLN A 298 4.76 -5.41 -1.35
C GLN A 298 6.19 -5.22 -0.81
N ASP A 299 6.68 -3.98 -0.74
CA ASP A 299 8.00 -3.67 -0.20
C ASP A 299 8.14 -4.09 1.27
N ASP A 300 7.17 -3.76 2.12
CA ASP A 300 7.15 -4.13 3.54
C ASP A 300 7.13 -5.66 3.71
N PHE A 301 6.34 -6.35 2.88
CA PHE A 301 6.22 -7.80 2.91
C PHE A 301 7.52 -8.49 2.47
N VAL A 302 8.18 -7.98 1.42
CA VAL A 302 9.49 -8.48 0.96
C VAL A 302 10.57 -8.21 2.01
N GLN A 303 10.59 -7.01 2.62
CA GLN A 303 11.53 -6.68 3.67
C GLN A 303 11.41 -7.64 4.87
N THR A 304 10.18 -7.98 5.24
CA THR A 304 9.89 -8.81 6.42
C THR A 304 10.10 -10.29 6.16
N PHE A 305 9.63 -10.81 5.02
CA PHE A 305 9.57 -12.26 4.76
C PHE A 305 10.50 -12.75 3.65
N GLN A 306 11.23 -11.85 2.97
CA GLN A 306 12.15 -12.17 1.88
C GLN A 306 11.47 -12.91 0.71
N THR A 307 10.19 -12.64 0.48
CA THR A 307 9.38 -13.19 -0.61
C THR A 307 8.30 -12.19 -0.99
N ASN A 308 7.82 -12.24 -2.24
CA ASN A 308 6.65 -11.45 -2.65
C ASN A 308 5.37 -11.94 -1.96
N PRO A 309 4.43 -11.05 -1.63
CA PRO A 309 3.08 -11.45 -1.22
C PRO A 309 2.32 -12.05 -2.40
N ASP A 310 1.50 -13.06 -2.11
CA ASP A 310 0.45 -13.52 -3.01
C ASP A 310 -0.91 -12.93 -2.61
N TRP A 311 -1.95 -13.24 -3.38
CA TRP A 311 -3.29 -12.74 -3.11
C TRP A 311 -3.91 -13.29 -1.81
N VAL A 312 -3.51 -14.48 -1.35
CA VAL A 312 -4.01 -15.10 -0.12
C VAL A 312 -3.42 -14.40 1.10
N ALA A 313 -2.10 -14.17 1.12
CA ALA A 313 -1.44 -13.33 2.13
C ALA A 313 -2.03 -11.92 2.15
N THR A 314 -2.31 -11.35 0.97
CA THR A 314 -2.88 -10.01 0.85
C THR A 314 -4.26 -9.96 1.47
N HIS A 315 -5.18 -10.86 1.11
CA HIS A 315 -6.51 -10.90 1.74
C HIS A 315 -6.44 -11.22 3.23
N ALA A 316 -5.54 -12.11 3.68
CA ALA A 316 -5.36 -12.37 5.11
C ALA A 316 -4.89 -11.11 5.88
N TYR A 317 -4.03 -10.30 5.26
CA TYR A 317 -3.64 -8.99 5.79
C TYR A 317 -4.85 -8.03 5.84
N GLU A 318 -5.59 -7.90 4.74
CA GLU A 318 -6.78 -7.04 4.67
C GLU A 318 -7.85 -7.44 5.70
N ALA A 319 -7.97 -8.73 6.01
CA ALA A 319 -8.92 -9.22 6.99
C ALA A 319 -8.65 -8.69 8.40
N VAL A 320 -7.38 -8.69 8.80
CA VAL A 320 -6.96 -8.09 10.07
C VAL A 320 -7.15 -6.59 10.06
N MET A 321 -6.85 -5.90 8.95
CA MET A 321 -7.09 -4.46 8.84
C MET A 321 -8.57 -4.09 8.98
N LEU A 322 -9.48 -4.93 8.46
CA LEU A 322 -10.92 -4.75 8.64
C LEU A 322 -11.37 -5.03 10.07
N PHE A 323 -10.83 -6.05 10.72
CA PHE A 323 -11.06 -6.25 12.15
C PHE A 323 -10.55 -5.06 12.97
N ALA A 324 -9.35 -4.55 12.69
CA ALA A 324 -8.82 -3.36 13.35
C ALA A 324 -9.71 -2.12 13.12
N HIS A 325 -10.21 -1.91 11.90
CA HIS A 325 -11.18 -0.86 11.59
C HIS A 325 -12.46 -1.00 12.42
N ALA A 326 -12.98 -2.22 12.52
CA ALA A 326 -14.20 -2.51 13.27
C ALA A 326 -13.99 -2.34 14.79
N ILE A 327 -12.84 -2.78 15.33
CA ILE A 327 -12.45 -2.58 16.73
C ILE A 327 -12.32 -1.09 17.05
N LYS A 328 -11.69 -0.32 16.16
CA LYS A 328 -11.55 1.14 16.33
C LYS A 328 -12.89 1.86 16.40
N LYS A 329 -13.89 1.39 15.66
CA LYS A 329 -15.25 1.98 15.62
C LYS A 329 -16.18 1.47 16.73
N GLY A 330 -16.12 0.18 17.05
CA GLY A 330 -17.09 -0.51 17.91
C GLY A 330 -16.55 -0.99 19.26
N GLY A 331 -15.23 -0.98 19.46
CA GLY A 331 -14.54 -1.60 20.59
C GLY A 331 -14.15 -3.06 20.35
N PRO A 332 -13.29 -3.65 21.22
CA PRO A 332 -12.84 -5.04 21.12
C PRO A 332 -13.93 -6.00 21.63
N ASP A 333 -15.08 -6.03 20.94
CA ASP A 333 -16.20 -6.92 21.22
C ASP A 333 -16.66 -7.61 19.92
N ARG A 334 -16.94 -8.91 19.99
CA ARG A 334 -17.25 -9.74 18.82
C ARG A 334 -18.53 -9.27 18.11
N ILE A 335 -19.57 -8.93 18.87
CA ILE A 335 -20.86 -8.51 18.35
C ILE A 335 -20.73 -7.11 17.73
N ALA A 336 -20.02 -6.20 18.40
CA ALA A 336 -19.74 -4.87 17.90
C ALA A 336 -18.95 -4.92 16.58
N ILE A 337 -17.90 -5.74 16.51
CA ILE A 337 -17.09 -5.95 15.30
C ILE A 337 -17.98 -6.45 14.15
N ARG A 338 -18.74 -7.53 14.38
CA ARG A 338 -19.67 -8.08 13.39
C ARG A 338 -20.67 -7.04 12.90
N THR A 339 -21.20 -6.22 13.80
CA THR A 339 -22.18 -5.17 13.48
C THR A 339 -21.56 -4.02 12.68
N VAL A 340 -20.30 -3.66 12.93
CA VAL A 340 -19.62 -2.65 12.12
C VAL A 340 -19.36 -3.18 10.71
N LEU A 341 -18.85 -4.42 10.60
CA LEU A 341 -18.55 -5.04 9.30
C LEU A 341 -19.81 -5.22 8.44
N SER A 342 -20.95 -5.60 9.02
CA SER A 342 -22.22 -5.77 8.29
C SER A 342 -22.83 -4.48 7.75
N LYS A 343 -22.28 -3.31 8.10
CA LYS A 343 -22.73 -2.00 7.62
C LYS A 343 -21.90 -1.48 6.44
N ILE A 344 -20.83 -2.16 6.06
CA ILE A 344 -19.94 -1.77 4.95
C ILE A 344 -20.51 -2.35 3.65
N LEU A 345 -21.64 -1.78 3.19
CA LEU A 345 -22.45 -2.38 2.10
C LEU A 345 -22.28 -1.69 0.74
N GLN A 346 -21.77 -0.47 0.74
CA GLN A 346 -21.64 0.37 -0.45
C GLN A 346 -20.21 0.88 -0.60
N GLU A 347 -19.87 1.37 -1.80
CA GLU A 347 -18.53 1.88 -2.08
C GLU A 347 -18.22 3.14 -1.25
N GLU A 348 -19.24 3.93 -0.92
CA GLU A 348 -19.16 5.10 -0.06
C GLU A 348 -18.84 4.75 1.41
N ASP A 349 -19.24 3.56 1.85
CA ASP A 349 -18.95 3.02 3.18
C ASP A 349 -17.63 2.23 3.22
N ALA A 350 -17.02 2.00 2.07
CA ALA A 350 -15.94 1.04 1.90
C ALA A 350 -14.69 1.41 2.70
N VAL A 351 -14.00 0.39 3.18
CA VAL A 351 -12.71 0.56 3.86
C VAL A 351 -11.59 0.58 2.82
N PRO A 352 -10.79 1.66 2.72
CA PRO A 352 -9.66 1.70 1.82
C PRO A 352 -8.65 0.60 2.15
N SER A 353 -8.28 -0.20 1.14
CA SER A 353 -7.45 -1.39 1.34
C SER A 353 -6.43 -1.58 0.21
N ILE A 354 -5.67 -2.67 0.25
CA ILE A 354 -4.57 -2.96 -0.70
C ILE A 354 -5.10 -3.34 -2.08
N THR A 355 -6.11 -4.21 -2.16
CA THR A 355 -6.71 -4.67 -3.43
C THR A 355 -7.86 -3.78 -3.89
N GLY A 356 -7.89 -2.52 -3.45
CA GLY A 356 -8.99 -1.58 -3.66
C GLY A 356 -9.95 -1.49 -2.46
N PRO A 357 -10.96 -0.60 -2.52
CA PRO A 357 -11.92 -0.40 -1.44
C PRO A 357 -12.71 -1.68 -1.14
N VAL A 358 -12.80 -2.07 0.14
CA VAL A 358 -13.55 -3.26 0.57
C VAL A 358 -14.96 -2.88 1.01
N TYR A 359 -15.95 -3.51 0.39
CA TYR A 359 -17.34 -3.52 0.84
C TYR A 359 -17.99 -4.85 0.47
N PHE A 360 -19.06 -5.18 1.18
CA PHE A 360 -19.75 -6.46 1.10
C PHE A 360 -21.15 -6.30 0.54
N ASN A 361 -21.72 -7.39 0.02
CA ASN A 361 -23.17 -7.49 -0.13
C ASN A 361 -23.84 -7.73 1.24
N GLU A 362 -25.17 -7.73 1.26
CA GLU A 362 -25.95 -7.98 2.48
C GLU A 362 -25.65 -9.34 3.14
N GLN A 363 -25.17 -10.31 2.36
CA GLN A 363 -24.80 -11.63 2.85
C GLN A 363 -23.39 -11.65 3.46
N GLY A 364 -22.51 -10.68 3.15
CA GLY A 364 -21.12 -10.63 3.62
C GLY A 364 -20.06 -10.99 2.57
N ALA A 365 -20.44 -11.23 1.31
CA ALA A 365 -19.47 -11.50 0.24
C ALA A 365 -18.98 -10.21 -0.42
N SER A 366 -17.68 -10.15 -0.74
CA SER A 366 -17.03 -9.00 -1.38
C SER A 366 -17.67 -8.66 -2.72
N ARG A 367 -17.82 -7.35 -2.97
CA ARG A 367 -18.28 -6.79 -4.25
C ARG A 367 -17.17 -6.01 -4.98
N LYS A 368 -15.91 -6.26 -4.62
CA LYS A 368 -14.74 -5.68 -5.29
C LYS A 368 -14.72 -6.05 -6.78
N LEU A 369 -14.17 -5.14 -7.59
CA LEU A 369 -13.95 -5.38 -9.00
C LEU A 369 -12.95 -6.54 -9.20
N ILE A 370 -13.28 -7.45 -10.09
CA ILE A 370 -12.40 -8.56 -10.47
C ILE A 370 -11.35 -8.05 -11.47
N ALA A 371 -10.08 -8.35 -11.17
CA ALA A 371 -8.97 -8.16 -12.08
C ALA A 371 -8.57 -9.48 -12.74
N ILE A 372 -8.25 -9.45 -14.02
CA ILE A 372 -7.74 -10.59 -14.78
C ILE A 372 -6.25 -10.43 -15.02
N GLY A 373 -5.50 -11.42 -14.56
CA GLY A 373 -4.10 -11.61 -14.92
C GLY A 373 -3.96 -12.59 -16.07
N GLN A 374 -2.90 -12.43 -16.85
CA GLN A 374 -2.40 -13.40 -17.80
C GLN A 374 -0.98 -13.78 -17.43
N VAL A 375 -0.66 -15.07 -17.46
CA VAL A 375 0.71 -15.52 -17.24
C VAL A 375 1.54 -15.17 -18.47
N LYS A 376 2.58 -14.36 -18.24
CA LYS A 376 3.62 -14.01 -19.20
C LYS A 376 4.98 -14.19 -18.56
N GLU A 377 5.87 -14.92 -19.22
CA GLU A 377 7.22 -15.20 -18.73
C GLU A 377 7.22 -15.80 -17.31
N GLY A 378 6.25 -16.68 -17.03
CA GLY A 378 6.09 -17.30 -15.71
C GLY A 378 5.68 -16.34 -14.58
N ARG A 379 5.06 -15.20 -14.89
CA ARG A 379 4.49 -14.27 -13.90
C ARG A 379 3.11 -13.81 -14.31
N TYR A 380 2.25 -13.52 -13.33
CA TYR A 380 0.99 -12.85 -13.62
C TYR A 380 1.23 -11.38 -13.95
N THR A 381 0.85 -10.99 -15.15
CA THR A 381 0.76 -9.59 -15.60
C THR A 381 -0.71 -9.24 -15.84
N PRO A 382 -1.13 -7.97 -15.71
CA PRO A 382 -2.49 -7.58 -16.10
C PRO A 382 -2.80 -8.05 -17.52
N ALA A 383 -3.95 -8.67 -17.75
CA ALA A 383 -4.39 -8.97 -19.10
C ALA A 383 -4.55 -7.68 -19.92
N ARG A 384 -4.44 -7.78 -21.25
CA ARG A 384 -4.42 -6.64 -22.20
C ARG A 384 -5.61 -5.68 -22.09
N PHE A 385 -6.70 -6.12 -21.49
CA PHE A 385 -7.83 -5.29 -21.11
C PHE A 385 -8.40 -5.77 -19.78
N GLN A 386 -9.02 -4.83 -19.06
CA GLN A 386 -9.80 -5.09 -17.86
C GLN A 386 -11.26 -4.70 -18.11
N PHE A 387 -12.14 -5.12 -17.22
CA PHE A 387 -13.51 -4.62 -17.17
C PHE A 387 -13.62 -3.55 -16.09
N THR A 388 -14.21 -2.41 -16.43
CA THR A 388 -14.49 -1.33 -15.46
C THR A 388 -15.98 -1.02 -15.44
N TYR A 389 -16.51 -0.74 -14.24
CA TYR A 389 -17.88 -0.26 -14.13
C TYR A 389 -17.98 1.17 -14.65
N ALA A 390 -18.99 1.43 -15.46
CA ALA A 390 -19.28 2.79 -15.90
C ALA A 390 -19.87 3.58 -14.72
N LYS A 391 -19.18 4.65 -14.30
CA LYS A 391 -19.58 5.49 -13.15
C LYS A 391 -20.92 6.20 -13.42
N TYR A 392 -21.18 6.53 -14.69
CA TYR A 392 -22.42 7.19 -15.13
C TYR A 392 -23.13 6.40 -16.24
N PRO A 393 -24.01 5.44 -15.88
CA PRO A 393 -24.79 4.65 -16.83
C PRO A 393 -25.57 5.48 -17.87
N GLU A 394 -26.04 6.67 -17.48
CA GLU A 394 -26.75 7.60 -18.36
C GLU A 394 -25.89 8.11 -19.53
N LEU A 395 -24.58 8.25 -19.32
CA LEU A 395 -23.64 8.66 -20.38
C LEU A 395 -23.38 7.51 -21.35
N VAL A 396 -23.38 6.27 -20.86
CA VAL A 396 -23.24 5.07 -21.69
C VAL A 396 -24.46 4.89 -22.59
N LYS A 397 -25.67 4.97 -22.03
CA LYS A 397 -26.93 4.88 -22.78
C LYS A 397 -27.00 5.91 -23.91
N ALA A 398 -26.51 7.12 -23.67
CA ALA A 398 -26.47 8.20 -24.66
C ALA A 398 -25.41 8.01 -25.77
N ARG A 399 -24.44 7.12 -25.59
CA ARG A 399 -23.29 6.87 -26.50
C ARG A 399 -23.31 5.47 -27.13
N THR A 400 -24.47 4.79 -27.11
CA THR A 400 -24.70 3.36 -27.38
C THR A 400 -24.05 2.78 -28.65
N LYS A 401 -23.73 3.56 -29.68
CA LYS A 401 -23.02 3.09 -30.89
C LYS A 401 -21.49 3.17 -30.83
N LYS A 402 -20.91 3.75 -29.78
CA LYS A 402 -19.45 3.98 -29.65
C LYS A 402 -18.85 3.51 -28.31
N SER A 403 -19.63 3.01 -27.36
CA SER A 403 -19.18 2.89 -25.96
C SER A 403 -18.53 1.55 -25.56
N ASN A 404 -18.49 0.52 -26.41
CA ASN A 404 -17.98 -0.84 -26.07
C ASN A 404 -18.43 -1.31 -24.67
N ALA A 405 -19.68 -0.98 -24.31
CA ALA A 405 -20.23 -1.21 -22.99
C ALA A 405 -21.38 -2.20 -23.07
N PHE A 406 -21.43 -3.13 -22.12
CA PHE A 406 -22.45 -4.17 -22.01
C PHE A 406 -22.98 -4.25 -20.57
N LEU A 407 -24.08 -4.96 -20.37
CA LEU A 407 -24.69 -5.10 -19.06
C LEU A 407 -24.16 -6.38 -18.40
N MET A 408 -23.63 -6.27 -17.19
CA MET A 408 -23.17 -7.40 -16.38
C MET A 408 -23.74 -7.26 -14.98
N ASN A 409 -24.61 -8.20 -14.58
CA ASN A 409 -25.31 -8.17 -13.28
C ASN A 409 -25.99 -6.82 -12.97
N GLY A 410 -26.72 -6.27 -13.96
CA GLY A 410 -27.46 -5.00 -13.80
C GLY A 410 -26.61 -3.72 -13.82
N ARG A 411 -25.29 -3.81 -13.93
CA ARG A 411 -24.37 -2.66 -14.05
C ARG A 411 -23.76 -2.59 -15.45
N TYR A 412 -23.57 -1.38 -15.96
CA TYR A 412 -22.86 -1.19 -17.22
C TYR A 412 -21.36 -1.38 -17.00
N VAL A 413 -20.77 -2.26 -17.80
CA VAL A 413 -19.35 -2.57 -17.80
C VAL A 413 -18.76 -2.17 -19.14
N LYS A 414 -17.54 -1.63 -19.13
CA LYS A 414 -16.76 -1.32 -20.32
C LYS A 414 -15.52 -2.19 -20.39
N ARG A 415 -15.13 -2.54 -21.61
CA ARG A 415 -13.79 -3.07 -21.91
C ARG A 415 -12.79 -1.91 -21.90
N THR A 416 -11.92 -1.89 -20.91
CA THR A 416 -10.90 -0.86 -20.69
C THR A 416 -9.55 -1.36 -21.13
N THR A 417 -8.87 -0.59 -21.98
CA THR A 417 -7.57 -1.00 -22.51
C THR A 417 -6.50 -0.83 -21.45
N VAL A 418 -5.65 -1.85 -21.27
CA VAL A 418 -4.45 -1.76 -20.44
C VAL A 418 -3.29 -1.31 -21.31
N VAL A 419 -2.65 -0.22 -20.90
CA VAL A 419 -1.43 0.29 -21.51
C VAL A 419 -0.31 0.18 -20.49
N PHE A 420 0.63 -0.70 -20.76
CA PHE A 420 1.82 -0.82 -19.92
C PHE A 420 2.73 0.35 -20.21
N THR A 421 3.17 1.01 -19.15
CA THR A 421 3.94 2.24 -19.17
C THR A 421 5.15 2.05 -18.28
N GLY A 422 6.31 2.47 -18.76
CA GLY A 422 7.51 2.54 -17.95
C GLY A 422 8.31 3.78 -18.26
N LEU A 423 9.17 4.15 -17.31
CA LEU A 423 9.98 5.35 -17.39
C LEU A 423 11.39 5.06 -16.87
N HIS A 424 12.38 5.59 -17.57
CA HIS A 424 13.78 5.55 -17.18
C HIS A 424 14.37 6.96 -17.16
N ILE A 425 14.82 7.41 -15.98
CA ILE A 425 15.43 8.74 -15.81
C ILE A 425 16.84 8.74 -16.40
N LYS A 426 17.10 9.71 -17.27
CA LYS A 426 18.45 9.96 -17.80
C LYS A 426 19.21 10.93 -16.91
N GLU A 427 18.58 12.06 -16.57
CA GLU A 427 19.20 13.14 -15.82
C GLU A 427 18.15 14.05 -15.15
N ILE A 428 18.48 14.62 -13.99
CA ILE A 428 17.78 15.76 -13.39
C ILE A 428 18.63 17.00 -13.65
N LYS A 429 18.19 17.86 -14.59
CA LYS A 429 18.91 19.06 -15.03
C LYS A 429 18.93 20.16 -13.98
N THR A 430 17.77 20.41 -13.39
CA THR A 430 17.59 21.45 -12.36
C THR A 430 16.67 20.92 -11.27
N PHE A 431 16.94 21.29 -10.03
CA PHE A 431 16.07 21.04 -8.89
C PHE A 431 16.13 22.23 -7.94
N ASP A 432 15.00 22.92 -7.82
CA ASP A 432 14.82 24.03 -6.89
C ASP A 432 13.68 23.70 -5.90
N PRO A 433 14.03 23.31 -4.65
CA PRO A 433 13.03 23.00 -3.64
C PRO A 433 12.26 24.23 -3.13
N ILE A 434 12.82 25.44 -3.29
CA ILE A 434 12.18 26.70 -2.86
C ILE A 434 11.13 27.12 -3.87
N GLU A 435 11.48 27.12 -5.17
CA GLU A 435 10.52 27.40 -6.24
C GLU A 435 9.49 26.27 -6.43
N GLY A 436 9.76 25.08 -5.89
CA GLY A 436 8.87 23.94 -6.06
C GLY A 436 8.97 23.31 -7.44
N SER A 437 10.13 23.37 -8.11
CA SER A 437 10.25 22.89 -9.49
C SER A 437 11.52 22.09 -9.77
N PHE A 438 11.45 21.17 -10.72
CA PHE A 438 12.61 20.45 -11.23
C PHE A 438 12.45 20.11 -12.70
N THR A 439 13.55 20.02 -13.44
CA THR A 439 13.56 19.62 -14.85
C THR A 439 14.30 18.30 -14.98
N ALA A 440 13.72 17.35 -15.69
CA ALA A 440 14.34 16.05 -15.93
C ALA A 440 14.21 15.62 -17.39
N ASP A 441 15.22 14.89 -17.84
CA ASP A 441 15.23 14.17 -19.10
C ASP A 441 15.07 12.68 -18.82
N PHE A 442 14.17 12.02 -19.55
CA PHE A 442 13.86 10.61 -19.35
C PHE A 442 13.39 9.93 -20.63
N LEU A 443 13.59 8.62 -20.68
CA LEU A 443 12.95 7.74 -21.64
C LEU A 443 11.59 7.32 -21.08
N LEU A 444 10.53 7.47 -21.86
CA LEU A 444 9.16 7.04 -21.53
C LEU A 444 8.68 6.09 -22.62
N TRP A 445 8.13 4.94 -22.25
CA TRP A 445 7.58 4.00 -23.23
C TRP A 445 6.18 3.54 -22.87
N PHE A 446 5.47 3.11 -23.90
CA PHE A 446 4.14 2.53 -23.79
C PHE A 446 4.05 1.29 -24.68
N ARG A 447 3.40 0.24 -24.17
CA ARG A 447 2.97 -0.90 -24.97
C ARG A 447 1.50 -1.25 -24.72
N TRP A 448 0.78 -1.58 -25.78
CA TRP A 448 -0.68 -1.79 -25.71
C TRP A 448 -1.19 -2.72 -26.81
N ASP A 449 -2.41 -3.21 -26.61
CA ASP A 449 -3.08 -4.13 -27.53
C ASP A 449 -3.24 -3.53 -28.95
N PRO A 450 -2.83 -4.25 -30.02
CA PRO A 450 -2.90 -3.74 -31.39
C PRO A 450 -4.33 -3.50 -31.88
N THR A 451 -5.34 -4.11 -31.27
CA THR A 451 -6.75 -3.89 -31.60
C THR A 451 -7.25 -2.51 -31.17
N TRP A 452 -6.52 -1.82 -30.27
CA TRP A 452 -6.85 -0.49 -29.82
C TRP A 452 -6.22 0.59 -30.72
N ASN A 453 -7.07 1.22 -31.54
CA ASN A 453 -6.68 2.16 -32.58
C ASN A 453 -6.66 3.65 -32.16
N ALA A 454 -6.78 3.96 -30.87
CA ALA A 454 -6.78 5.35 -30.43
C ALA A 454 -5.36 5.93 -30.35
N LYS A 455 -5.23 7.23 -30.64
CA LYS A 455 -3.95 7.94 -30.44
C LYS A 455 -3.69 8.11 -28.95
N LEU A 456 -2.63 7.47 -28.46
CA LEU A 456 -2.10 7.70 -27.11
C LEU A 456 -1.30 9.00 -27.11
N ASN A 457 -1.84 10.02 -26.44
CA ASN A 457 -1.13 11.25 -26.13
C ASN A 457 -1.05 11.37 -24.61
N PHE A 458 0.06 11.86 -24.09
CA PHE A 458 0.27 12.06 -22.66
C PHE A 458 0.51 13.53 -22.32
N GLU A 459 0.27 13.88 -21.07
CA GLU A 459 0.66 15.16 -20.48
C GLU A 459 1.17 14.95 -19.05
N MET A 460 1.97 15.91 -18.57
CA MET A 460 2.38 15.94 -17.18
C MET A 460 1.21 16.40 -16.31
N THR A 461 1.01 15.73 -15.18
CA THR A 461 -0.07 16.06 -14.26
C THR A 461 0.17 17.41 -13.57
N TYR A 462 1.42 17.68 -13.19
CA TYR A 462 1.89 18.90 -12.53
C TYR A 462 3.19 19.34 -13.20
N GLY A 463 3.09 20.31 -14.11
CA GLY A 463 4.21 20.77 -14.93
C GLY A 463 3.90 20.72 -16.43
N LYS A 464 4.95 20.76 -17.26
CA LYS A 464 4.85 20.81 -18.72
C LYS A 464 5.93 19.99 -19.41
N VAL A 465 5.55 19.38 -20.52
CA VAL A 465 6.50 18.74 -21.45
C VAL A 465 7.20 19.85 -22.23
N LEU A 466 8.53 19.91 -22.15
CA LEU A 466 9.36 20.86 -22.90
C LEU A 466 9.65 20.30 -24.30
N SER A 467 9.96 19.01 -24.38
CA SER A 467 10.10 18.27 -25.64
C SER A 467 9.76 16.80 -25.45
N ALA A 468 9.22 16.16 -26.49
CA ALA A 468 8.98 14.73 -26.54
C ALA A 468 9.21 14.25 -27.98
N GLN A 469 10.33 13.58 -28.22
CA GLN A 469 10.70 13.05 -29.53
C GLN A 469 10.49 11.54 -29.55
N ILE A 470 9.84 11.02 -30.60
CA ILE A 470 9.68 9.58 -30.76
C ILE A 470 11.06 8.98 -31.03
N ARG A 471 11.46 8.02 -30.18
CA ARG A 471 12.70 7.28 -30.33
C ARG A 471 12.47 6.02 -31.15
N GLU A 472 11.50 5.21 -30.74
CA GLU A 472 11.11 3.98 -31.44
C GLU A 472 9.59 3.87 -31.53
N LYS A 473 9.12 3.25 -32.61
CA LYS A 473 7.72 2.88 -32.78
C LYS A 473 7.62 1.67 -33.69
N TYR A 474 7.13 0.56 -33.17
CA TYR A 474 6.98 -0.69 -33.93
C TYR A 474 5.83 -1.52 -33.37
N PHE A 475 5.44 -2.55 -34.14
CA PHE A 475 4.57 -3.62 -33.68
C PHE A 475 5.45 -4.83 -33.35
N ASP A 476 5.33 -5.35 -32.15
CA ASP A 476 6.00 -6.57 -31.70
C ASP A 476 5.11 -7.78 -32.06
N PRO A 477 5.47 -8.59 -33.06
CA PRO A 477 4.69 -9.75 -33.46
C PRO A 477 4.78 -10.91 -32.47
N GLU A 478 5.85 -11.01 -31.67
CA GLU A 478 6.05 -12.11 -30.72
C GLU A 478 5.11 -11.95 -29.52
N ASN A 479 5.07 -10.74 -28.96
CA ASN A 479 4.22 -10.45 -27.82
C ASN A 479 2.84 -9.88 -28.21
N ASN A 480 2.64 -9.61 -29.51
CA ASN A 480 1.43 -9.03 -30.09
C ASN A 480 1.02 -7.74 -29.37
N PHE A 481 1.94 -6.78 -29.33
CA PHE A 481 1.77 -5.44 -28.77
C PHE A 481 2.24 -4.37 -29.75
N ASN A 482 1.57 -3.22 -29.76
CA ASN A 482 2.19 -2.00 -30.26
C ASN A 482 3.16 -1.47 -29.22
N PHE A 483 4.30 -0.95 -29.65
CA PHE A 483 5.30 -0.32 -28.81
C PHE A 483 5.63 1.09 -29.32
N ILE A 484 5.79 2.03 -28.40
CA ILE A 484 6.33 3.36 -28.69
C ILE A 484 7.17 3.85 -27.52
N SER A 485 8.28 4.51 -27.82
CA SER A 485 9.11 5.17 -26.82
C SER A 485 9.44 6.60 -27.21
N TYR A 486 9.65 7.44 -26.19
CA TYR A 486 9.91 8.86 -26.30
C TYR A 486 11.13 9.25 -25.49
N ASP A 487 11.98 10.07 -26.07
CA ASP A 487 12.93 10.88 -25.31
C ASP A 487 12.21 12.17 -24.90
N VAL A 488 11.98 12.33 -23.60
CA VAL A 488 11.17 13.40 -23.01
C VAL A 488 12.05 14.30 -22.15
N SER A 489 11.85 15.61 -22.30
CA SER A 489 12.33 16.62 -21.36
C SER A 489 11.12 17.33 -20.79
N ALA A 490 10.99 17.39 -19.47
CA ALA A 490 9.84 18.00 -18.81
C ALA A 490 10.28 18.80 -17.58
N GLN A 491 9.54 19.88 -17.34
CA GLN A 491 9.59 20.64 -16.09
C GLN A 491 8.40 20.20 -15.23
N MET A 492 8.67 19.77 -14.01
CA MET A 492 7.68 19.31 -13.04
C MET A 492 7.56 20.32 -11.91
N GLU A 493 6.36 20.40 -11.35
CA GLU A 493 6.05 21.22 -10.18
C GLU A 493 5.67 20.31 -9.01
N GLY A 494 6.14 20.65 -7.82
CA GLY A 494 5.99 19.85 -6.61
C GLY A 494 6.11 20.67 -5.33
N LYS A 495 5.80 20.04 -4.21
CA LYS A 495 6.01 20.61 -2.88
C LYS A 495 7.20 19.91 -2.23
N PHE A 496 8.23 20.66 -1.90
CA PHE A 496 9.47 20.16 -1.30
C PHE A 496 9.66 20.79 0.09
N PRO A 497 9.03 20.24 1.13
CA PRO A 497 9.10 20.82 2.47
C PRO A 497 10.55 20.79 3.00
N LEU A 498 11.02 21.92 3.52
CA LEU A 498 12.38 22.12 4.03
C LEU A 498 12.43 22.16 5.56
N HIS A 499 11.40 21.67 6.26
CA HIS A 499 11.36 21.67 7.73
C HIS A 499 12.62 21.06 8.35
N GLU A 500 13.14 19.99 7.75
CA GLU A 500 14.31 19.25 8.21
C GLU A 500 15.65 19.80 7.69
N TYR A 501 15.65 20.91 6.93
CA TYR A 501 16.88 21.45 6.35
C TYR A 501 17.95 21.72 7.42
N PRO A 502 19.21 21.29 7.22
CA PRO A 502 19.80 20.70 5.99
C PRO A 502 19.86 19.15 5.97
N PHE A 503 19.06 18.46 6.78
CA PHE A 503 19.01 17.00 6.88
C PHE A 503 17.80 16.40 6.16
N ASP A 504 17.19 17.20 5.28
CA ASP A 504 15.95 16.87 4.59
C ASP A 504 16.12 15.79 3.51
N GLU A 505 15.03 15.04 3.33
CA GLU A 505 14.80 14.12 2.23
C GLU A 505 13.64 14.65 1.38
N GLN A 506 13.78 14.57 0.06
CA GLN A 506 12.83 15.13 -0.90
C GLN A 506 12.35 14.06 -1.87
N GLU A 507 11.07 14.12 -2.21
CA GLU A 507 10.45 13.20 -3.16
C GLU A 507 10.13 13.93 -4.47
N LEU A 508 10.89 13.64 -5.52
CA LEU A 508 10.65 14.16 -6.86
C LEU A 508 9.63 13.27 -7.56
N GLN A 509 8.53 13.86 -8.01
CA GLN A 509 7.40 13.11 -8.55
C GLN A 509 7.20 13.46 -10.03
N ILE A 510 7.34 12.47 -10.90
CA ILE A 510 6.96 12.54 -12.31
C ILE A 510 5.64 11.80 -12.46
N ARG A 511 4.62 12.54 -12.91
CA ARG A 511 3.24 12.06 -12.97
C ARG A 511 2.70 12.30 -14.37
N ILE A 512 2.30 11.22 -15.03
CA ILE A 512 1.93 11.21 -16.44
C ILE A 512 0.51 10.69 -16.55
N LYS A 513 -0.34 11.36 -17.33
CA LYS A 513 -1.70 10.92 -17.61
C LYS A 513 -2.03 11.02 -19.10
N PRO A 514 -3.01 10.25 -19.60
CA PRO A 514 -3.53 10.43 -20.95
C PRO A 514 -4.20 11.81 -21.09
N LYS A 515 -4.00 12.44 -22.25
CA LYS A 515 -4.53 13.78 -22.52
C LYS A 515 -6.06 13.80 -22.74
N VAL A 516 -6.62 12.70 -23.25
CA VAL A 516 -8.03 12.65 -23.69
C VAL A 516 -8.80 11.53 -23.00
N GLN A 517 -8.21 10.35 -22.89
CA GLN A 517 -8.87 9.15 -22.41
C GLN A 517 -9.09 9.19 -20.90
N ILE A 518 -10.30 8.83 -20.49
CA ILE A 518 -10.65 8.62 -19.08
C ILE A 518 -10.31 7.19 -18.66
N LYS A 519 -10.29 6.94 -17.36
CA LYS A 519 -10.00 5.64 -16.74
C LYS A 519 -10.87 4.51 -17.28
N GLU A 520 -12.15 4.79 -17.58
CA GLU A 520 -13.07 3.80 -18.15
C GLU A 520 -12.65 3.31 -19.55
N ASP A 521 -11.86 4.11 -20.29
CA ASP A 521 -11.42 3.78 -21.64
C ASP A 521 -9.98 3.22 -21.65
N LEU A 522 -9.12 3.73 -20.75
CA LEU A 522 -7.71 3.37 -20.66
C LEU A 522 -7.20 3.39 -19.21
N ILE A 523 -6.44 2.36 -18.84
CA ILE A 523 -5.63 2.32 -17.61
C ILE A 523 -4.15 2.16 -17.94
N LEU A 524 -3.33 3.05 -17.39
CA LEU A 524 -1.88 2.93 -17.39
C LEU A 524 -1.48 1.97 -16.27
N VAL A 525 -0.66 0.97 -16.59
CA VAL A 525 -0.09 0.03 -15.61
C VAL A 525 1.42 0.06 -15.70
N THR A 526 2.11 -0.25 -14.61
CA THR A 526 3.57 -0.34 -14.62
C THR A 526 4.03 -1.52 -15.48
N ASP A 527 4.97 -1.26 -16.39
CA ASP A 527 5.60 -2.25 -17.25
C ASP A 527 6.80 -2.88 -16.52
N ILE A 528 6.56 -3.89 -15.67
CA ILE A 528 7.58 -4.48 -14.77
C ILE A 528 8.27 -5.70 -15.41
N HIS A 529 8.62 -5.62 -16.70
CA HIS A 529 9.72 -6.48 -17.17
C HIS A 529 11.02 -5.80 -16.71
N ASP A 530 11.43 -6.22 -15.51
CA ASP A 530 12.64 -5.87 -14.77
C ASP A 530 12.67 -4.54 -14.00
N ASP A 531 13.26 -4.62 -12.80
CA ASP A 531 13.90 -3.53 -12.05
C ASP A 531 15.11 -2.91 -12.82
N SER A 532 15.15 -3.12 -14.14
CA SER A 532 16.23 -2.72 -15.03
C SER A 532 16.24 -1.21 -15.17
N PHE A 533 17.43 -0.65 -14.90
CA PHE A 533 17.84 0.71 -15.18
C PHE A 533 17.43 1.79 -14.16
N LEU A 534 17.43 1.47 -12.86
CA LEU A 534 17.75 2.51 -11.88
C LEU A 534 19.26 2.77 -11.97
N ARG A 535 19.68 3.89 -12.57
CA ARG A 535 21.07 4.35 -12.38
C ARG A 535 21.25 4.55 -10.89
N ASN A 536 22.24 3.90 -10.29
CA ASN A 536 22.65 4.16 -8.91
C ASN A 536 23.35 5.52 -8.74
N ASP A 537 23.45 6.32 -9.81
CA ASP A 537 24.28 7.51 -9.90
C ASP A 537 23.57 8.68 -10.62
N LEU A 538 22.43 9.14 -10.12
CA LEU A 538 22.01 10.53 -10.37
C LEU A 538 22.88 11.45 -9.50
N SER A 539 24.03 11.87 -10.03
CA SER A 539 24.92 12.79 -9.31
C SER A 539 24.41 14.24 -9.38
N LEU A 540 23.42 14.56 -8.55
CA LEU A 540 23.11 15.95 -8.22
C LEU A 540 24.15 16.44 -7.20
N LYS A 541 24.86 17.53 -7.47
CA LYS A 541 26.01 17.99 -6.64
C LYS A 541 25.75 18.03 -5.13
N SER A 542 24.51 18.28 -4.70
CA SER A 542 24.11 18.42 -3.29
C SER A 542 23.19 17.32 -2.78
N TRP A 543 22.90 16.30 -3.59
CA TRP A 543 21.90 15.28 -3.30
C TRP A 543 22.42 13.89 -3.65
N THR A 544 22.04 12.90 -2.86
CA THR A 544 22.27 11.49 -3.14
C THR A 544 20.94 10.83 -3.46
N ASP A 545 20.90 10.08 -4.57
CA ASP A 545 19.78 9.22 -4.89
C ASP A 545 19.71 8.07 -3.88
N VAL A 546 18.51 7.80 -3.39
CA VAL A 546 18.27 6.79 -2.35
C VAL A 546 17.41 5.65 -2.89
N LYS A 547 16.30 5.99 -3.54
CA LYS A 547 15.31 5.00 -3.94
C LYS A 547 14.38 5.56 -5.02
N HIS A 548 13.97 4.69 -5.93
CA HIS A 548 12.97 5.01 -6.94
C HIS A 548 11.75 4.09 -6.79
N PHE A 549 10.58 4.61 -7.15
CA PHE A 549 9.33 3.88 -7.10
C PHE A 549 8.49 4.17 -8.33
N GLN A 550 7.83 3.14 -8.84
CA GLN A 550 6.87 3.26 -9.92
C GLN A 550 5.55 2.65 -9.49
N PHE A 551 4.45 3.34 -9.76
CA PHE A 551 3.12 2.84 -9.50
C PHE A 551 2.09 3.58 -10.35
N SER A 552 1.02 2.89 -10.69
CA SER A 552 -0.15 3.54 -11.30
C SER A 552 -1.08 4.07 -10.22
N SER A 553 -1.71 5.20 -10.45
CA SER A 553 -2.74 5.71 -9.56
C SER A 553 -3.89 6.29 -10.35
N GLU A 554 -4.92 6.69 -9.62
CA GLU A 554 -6.05 7.41 -10.16
C GLU A 554 -5.83 8.89 -9.83
N LYS A 555 -6.12 9.78 -10.79
CA LYS A 555 -6.19 11.22 -10.50
C LYS A 555 -7.64 11.66 -10.45
N GLU A 556 -7.92 12.41 -9.39
CA GLU A 556 -9.21 12.99 -9.05
C GLU A 556 -9.65 14.09 -10.03
N THR A 557 -10.92 13.97 -10.42
CA THR A 557 -11.87 14.92 -11.02
C THR A 557 -11.35 16.05 -11.92
N ILE A 558 -11.75 16.02 -13.19
CA ILE A 558 -12.15 17.26 -13.89
C ILE A 558 -13.67 17.40 -13.75
N TRP A 559 -14.13 18.50 -13.16
CA TRP A 559 -15.55 18.86 -13.12
C TRP A 559 -15.99 19.16 -14.55
N SER A 560 -16.84 18.32 -15.14
CA SER A 560 -17.38 18.64 -16.46
C SER A 560 -18.33 19.84 -16.34
N TYR A 561 -18.13 20.86 -17.17
CA TYR A 561 -18.99 22.04 -17.34
C TYR A 561 -20.49 21.69 -17.30
N ARG A 562 -21.30 22.58 -16.72
CA ARG A 562 -22.77 22.49 -16.64
C ARG A 562 -23.37 22.22 -18.04
N ASN A 563 -23.56 20.96 -18.39
CA ASN A 563 -24.19 20.60 -19.65
C ASN A 563 -25.71 20.80 -19.51
N PRO A 564 -26.34 21.68 -20.33
CA PRO A 564 -27.78 21.93 -20.26
C PRO A 564 -28.62 20.67 -20.49
N LYS A 565 -28.10 19.69 -21.23
CA LYS A 565 -28.75 18.40 -21.53
C LYS A 565 -28.96 17.53 -20.29
N TYR A 566 -28.13 17.69 -19.25
CA TYR A 566 -28.12 16.84 -18.06
C TYR A 566 -28.51 17.61 -16.79
N LYS A 567 -29.44 18.57 -16.90
CA LYS A 567 -30.01 19.33 -15.77
C LYS A 567 -28.95 19.92 -14.81
N LYS A 568 -27.84 20.43 -15.34
CA LYS A 568 -26.73 21.02 -14.54
C LYS A 568 -26.04 20.04 -13.56
N LYS A 569 -26.17 18.72 -13.74
CA LYS A 569 -25.41 17.73 -12.95
C LYS A 569 -23.92 17.83 -13.29
N LEU A 570 -23.09 17.88 -12.26
CA LEU A 570 -21.64 17.84 -12.38
C LEU A 570 -21.21 16.37 -12.55
N PHE A 571 -20.42 16.08 -13.59
CA PHE A 571 -19.81 14.76 -13.76
C PHE A 571 -18.35 14.84 -13.37
N GLU A 572 -17.92 13.80 -12.67
CA GLU A 572 -16.56 13.61 -12.21
C GLU A 572 -15.84 12.67 -13.17
N MET A 573 -14.86 13.17 -13.92
CA MET A 573 -14.06 12.31 -14.80
C MET A 573 -12.71 12.02 -14.16
N GLU A 574 -12.43 10.72 -14.00
CA GLU A 574 -11.15 10.20 -13.52
C GLU A 574 -10.25 9.84 -14.69
N HIS A 575 -8.96 10.17 -14.56
CA HIS A 575 -7.93 9.74 -15.49
C HIS A 575 -7.00 8.76 -14.78
N SER A 576 -6.58 7.71 -15.49
CA SER A 576 -5.47 6.88 -15.05
C SER A 576 -4.17 7.69 -15.10
N GLN A 577 -3.29 7.49 -14.12
CA GLN A 577 -2.03 8.18 -13.99
C GLN A 577 -0.92 7.17 -13.74
N PHE A 578 0.22 7.34 -14.41
CA PHE A 578 1.46 6.66 -14.10
C PHE A 578 2.32 7.59 -13.25
N ASN A 579 2.89 7.07 -12.16
CA ASN A 579 3.70 7.82 -11.21
C ASN A 579 5.08 7.19 -11.12
N TYR A 580 6.10 8.05 -11.16
CA TYR A 580 7.48 7.71 -10.94
C TYR A 580 8.04 8.65 -9.89
N HIS A 581 8.44 8.12 -8.73
CA HIS A 581 8.93 8.88 -7.59
C HIS A 581 10.42 8.60 -7.38
N ILE A 582 11.19 9.65 -7.10
CA ILE A 582 12.63 9.60 -6.81
C ILE A 582 12.85 10.20 -5.42
N MET A 583 13.40 9.41 -4.51
CA MET A 583 13.75 9.85 -3.16
C MET A 583 15.19 10.35 -3.17
N LEU A 584 15.36 11.66 -2.97
CA LEU A 584 16.65 12.30 -2.82
C LEU A 584 16.93 12.60 -1.35
N LYS A 585 18.15 12.34 -0.92
CA LYS A 585 18.65 12.76 0.40
C LYS A 585 19.69 13.84 0.25
N ARG A 586 19.59 14.91 1.02
CA ARG A 586 20.59 15.98 0.97
C ARG A 586 21.93 15.45 1.48
N ASN A 587 23.02 15.81 0.80
CA ASN A 587 24.37 15.55 1.31
C ASN A 587 24.67 16.52 2.47
N SER A 588 24.25 16.13 3.66
CA SER A 588 24.28 16.97 4.86
C SER A 588 25.68 17.17 5.45
N ALA A 589 26.67 16.35 5.07
CA ALA A 589 28.04 16.43 5.61
C ALA A 589 28.67 17.81 5.39
N GLN A 590 28.46 18.42 4.22
CA GLN A 590 28.95 19.77 3.92
C GLN A 590 28.25 20.83 4.77
N TYR A 591 26.99 20.62 5.12
CA TYR A 591 26.22 21.54 5.94
C TYR A 591 26.56 21.42 7.43
N THR A 592 26.89 20.22 7.91
CA THR A 592 27.44 20.04 9.26
C THR A 592 28.71 20.88 9.45
N VAL A 593 29.59 20.91 8.45
CA VAL A 593 30.79 21.76 8.49
C VAL A 593 30.42 23.25 8.51
N LYS A 594 29.39 23.67 7.77
CA LYS A 594 28.89 25.05 7.81
C LYS A 594 28.30 25.45 9.16
N LEU A 595 27.89 24.51 10.01
CA LEU A 595 27.36 24.81 11.34
C LEU A 595 28.43 24.85 12.44
N LEU A 596 29.68 24.43 12.19
CA LEU A 596 30.80 24.52 13.14
C LEU A 596 31.00 25.90 13.77
N PRO A 597 30.87 27.03 13.04
CA PRO A 597 31.00 28.36 13.64
C PRO A 597 30.03 28.61 14.80
N LEU A 598 28.86 27.96 14.83
CA LEU A 598 27.92 28.06 15.97
C LEU A 598 28.52 27.50 17.24
N ILE A 599 29.24 26.38 17.15
CA ILE A 599 29.96 25.81 18.29
C ILE A 599 30.99 26.79 18.81
N VAL A 600 31.74 27.44 17.91
CA VAL A 600 32.72 28.48 18.28
C VAL A 600 32.05 29.64 19.01
N MET A 601 30.89 30.11 18.54
CA MET A 601 30.15 31.20 19.18
C MET A 601 29.60 30.84 20.56
N VAL A 602 29.11 29.60 20.74
CA VAL A 602 28.71 29.08 22.06
C VAL A 602 29.93 28.96 22.99
N LEU A 603 31.07 28.50 22.48
CA LEU A 603 32.31 28.44 23.27
C LEU A 603 32.84 29.84 23.63
N MET A 604 32.70 30.83 22.75
CA MET A 604 32.98 32.22 23.06
C MET A 604 32.07 32.73 24.17
N ALA A 605 30.76 32.44 24.13
CA ALA A 605 29.86 32.77 25.22
C ALA A 605 30.21 32.03 26.52
N TYR A 606 30.64 30.77 26.44
CA TYR A 606 31.11 30.00 27.60
C TYR A 606 32.37 30.60 28.23
N SER A 607 33.27 31.18 27.42
CA SER A 607 34.49 31.82 27.90
C SER A 607 34.23 33.01 28.85
N VAL A 608 33.04 33.62 28.76
CA VAL A 608 32.60 34.73 29.62
C VAL A 608 32.68 34.37 31.11
N PHE A 609 32.35 33.12 31.47
CA PHE A 609 32.37 32.66 32.86
C PHE A 609 33.79 32.50 33.43
N PHE A 610 34.82 32.45 32.58
CA PHE A 610 36.22 32.35 33.01
C PHE A 610 36.90 33.71 33.17
N VAL A 611 36.33 34.76 32.59
CA VAL A 611 36.78 36.15 32.82
C VAL A 611 36.29 36.58 34.18
N ASN A 612 37.10 37.15 35.07
CA ASN A 612 36.63 37.54 36.40
C ASN A 612 35.42 38.53 36.33
N PHE A 613 34.38 38.32 37.15
CA PHE A 613 33.16 39.15 37.21
C PHE A 613 33.43 40.63 37.53
N GLU A 614 34.62 40.99 38.02
CA GLU A 614 35.05 42.38 38.20
C GLU A 614 35.24 43.12 36.86
N TYR A 615 35.56 42.40 35.77
CA TYR A 615 35.71 42.95 34.42
C TYR A 615 34.40 42.94 33.63
N VAL A 616 33.38 43.62 34.16
CA VAL A 616 32.02 43.67 33.60
C VAL A 616 32.01 44.04 32.12
N ALA A 617 32.77 45.07 31.73
CA ALA A 617 32.85 45.53 30.35
C ALA A 617 33.32 44.41 29.40
N SER A 618 34.36 43.67 29.78
CA SER A 618 34.91 42.58 28.97
C SER A 618 33.92 41.42 28.82
N ARG A 619 33.26 41.00 29.90
CA ARG A 619 32.22 39.96 29.86
C ARG A 619 31.06 40.35 28.94
N PHE A 620 30.58 41.58 29.11
CA PHE A 620 29.46 42.10 28.34
C PHE A 620 29.81 42.22 26.85
N SER A 621 31.01 42.72 26.53
CA SER A 621 31.52 42.81 25.15
C SER A 621 31.63 41.44 24.49
N LEU A 622 32.14 40.42 25.19
CA LEU A 622 32.25 39.06 24.65
C LEU A 622 30.88 38.44 24.36
N GLY A 623 29.93 38.56 25.29
CA GLY A 623 28.56 38.05 25.10
C GLY A 623 27.82 38.74 23.95
N ILE A 624 27.89 40.08 23.88
CA ILE A 624 27.27 40.84 22.79
C ILE A 624 27.94 40.53 21.45
N LEU A 625 29.27 40.44 21.40
CA LEU A 625 29.99 40.11 20.17
C LEU A 625 29.59 38.72 19.66
N ALA A 626 29.49 37.73 20.55
CA ALA A 626 29.03 36.40 20.20
C ALA A 626 27.59 36.44 19.64
N LEU A 627 26.70 37.21 20.26
CA LEU A 627 25.31 37.34 19.82
C LEU A 627 25.21 38.00 18.44
N LEU A 628 25.89 39.14 18.23
CA LEU A 628 25.90 39.85 16.95
C LEU A 628 26.52 39.00 15.84
N THR A 629 27.60 38.27 16.15
CA THR A 629 28.23 37.33 15.21
C THR A 629 27.26 36.21 14.85
N ALA A 630 26.55 35.64 15.83
CA ALA A 630 25.56 34.60 15.58
C ALA A 630 24.38 35.10 14.74
N MET A 631 23.88 36.30 15.04
CA MET A 631 22.80 36.94 14.27
C MET A 631 23.22 37.23 12.83
N SER A 632 24.43 37.76 12.64
CA SER A 632 25.00 38.00 11.32
C SER A 632 25.16 36.68 10.54
N PHE A 633 25.69 35.65 11.21
CA PHE A 633 25.89 34.33 10.61
C PHE A 633 24.54 33.66 10.23
N HIS A 634 23.50 33.83 11.05
CA HIS A 634 22.16 33.35 10.73
C HIS A 634 21.60 34.03 9.50
N ASN A 635 21.71 35.36 9.42
CA ASN A 635 21.19 36.10 8.28
C ASN A 635 21.81 35.67 6.95
N VAL A 636 23.10 35.29 6.96
CA VAL A 636 23.81 34.77 5.77
C VAL A 636 23.37 33.35 5.39
N ASN A 637 22.96 32.54 6.37
CA ASN A 637 22.59 31.13 6.16
C ASN A 637 21.07 30.88 6.17
N LYS A 638 20.27 31.93 6.34
CA LYS A 638 18.81 31.83 6.39
C LYS A 638 18.27 31.46 5.01
N ILE A 639 17.30 30.55 4.99
CA ILE A 639 16.55 30.22 3.78
C ILE A 639 15.29 31.08 3.75
N ASP A 640 14.94 31.55 2.55
CA ASP A 640 13.72 32.30 2.30
C ASP A 640 12.50 31.37 2.22
N VAL A 641 12.00 30.94 3.38
CA VAL A 641 10.77 30.16 3.52
C VAL A 641 9.88 30.76 4.61
N GLY A 642 8.56 30.64 4.44
CA GLY A 642 7.56 31.22 5.35
C GLY A 642 7.39 30.53 6.71
N TYR A 643 8.28 29.60 7.06
CA TYR A 643 8.23 28.82 8.30
C TYR A 643 9.65 28.57 8.83
N LEU A 644 9.76 28.21 10.10
CA LEU A 644 11.04 27.87 10.72
C LEU A 644 11.54 26.51 10.23
N VAL A 645 12.80 26.46 9.81
CA VAL A 645 13.49 25.22 9.47
C VAL A 645 14.40 24.76 10.62
N ARG A 646 14.86 23.50 10.59
CA ARG A 646 15.71 22.94 11.64
C ARG A 646 16.95 23.80 11.87
N SER A 647 17.60 24.32 10.83
CA SER A 647 18.71 25.28 10.97
C SER A 647 18.33 26.54 11.74
N ASP A 648 17.14 27.11 11.55
CA ASP A 648 16.69 28.27 12.35
C ASP A 648 16.56 27.92 13.82
N ILE A 649 16.09 26.70 14.13
CA ILE A 649 16.02 26.18 15.49
C ILE A 649 17.43 26.07 16.10
N PHE A 650 18.43 25.59 15.33
CA PHE A 650 19.85 25.59 15.76
C PHE A 650 20.33 27.02 16.14
N PHE A 651 20.03 28.00 15.30
CA PHE A 651 20.39 29.40 15.56
C PHE A 651 19.68 29.98 16.79
N MET A 652 18.37 29.74 16.93
CA MET A 652 17.60 30.21 18.08
C MET A 652 18.07 29.61 19.40
N MET A 653 18.41 28.32 19.42
CA MET A 653 18.98 27.66 20.60
C MET A 653 20.37 28.22 20.93
N THR A 654 21.16 28.56 19.90
CA THR A 654 22.45 29.24 20.09
C THR A 654 22.25 30.63 20.69
N TYR A 655 21.29 31.42 20.22
CA TYR A 655 20.96 32.72 20.82
C TYR A 655 20.55 32.59 22.27
N TYR A 656 19.73 31.59 22.59
CA TYR A 656 19.30 31.33 23.96
C TYR A 656 20.49 31.05 24.88
N LEU A 657 21.43 30.20 24.44
CA LEU A 657 22.66 29.92 25.19
C LEU A 657 23.54 31.15 25.36
N ILE A 658 23.72 31.98 24.33
CA ILE A 658 24.50 33.23 24.43
C ILE A 658 23.80 34.22 25.37
N PHE A 659 22.47 34.34 25.26
CA PHE A 659 21.68 35.23 26.08
C PHE A 659 21.70 34.85 27.56
N LEU A 660 21.70 33.55 27.89
CA LEU A 660 21.90 33.07 29.25
C LEU A 660 23.24 33.52 29.84
N ALA A 661 24.32 33.52 29.06
CA ALA A 661 25.63 34.01 29.50
C ALA A 661 25.62 35.53 29.75
N ILE A 662 24.91 36.30 28.92
CA ILE A 662 24.73 37.74 29.13
C ILE A 662 23.90 38.02 30.39
N ILE A 663 22.79 37.30 30.61
CA ILE A 663 21.96 37.43 31.82
C ILE A 663 22.78 37.13 33.07
N GLU A 664 23.53 36.02 33.05
CA GLU A 664 24.41 35.65 34.15
C GLU A 664 25.39 36.79 34.47
N THR A 665 26.02 37.38 33.44
CA THR A 665 26.95 38.50 33.61
C THR A 665 26.28 39.69 34.30
N VAL A 666 25.04 40.03 33.94
CA VAL A 666 24.28 41.11 34.59
C VAL A 666 24.00 40.78 36.05
N ILE A 667 23.58 39.54 36.34
CA ILE A 667 23.26 39.10 37.69
C ILE A 667 24.51 39.13 38.58
N THR A 668 25.63 38.57 38.12
CA THR A 668 26.87 38.55 38.91
C THR A 668 27.46 39.94 39.11
N SER A 669 27.42 40.79 38.08
CA SER A 669 27.81 42.20 38.19
C SER A 669 26.96 42.96 39.21
N SER A 670 25.64 42.71 39.22
CA SER A 670 24.73 43.34 40.20
C SER A 670 25.06 42.93 41.64
N PHE A 671 25.25 41.64 41.91
CA PHE A 671 25.64 41.18 43.25
C PHE A 671 27.00 41.71 43.68
N PHE A 672 27.94 41.84 42.74
CA PHE A 672 29.24 42.44 42.99
C PHE A 672 29.13 43.92 43.40
N ILE A 673 28.36 44.72 42.66
CA ILE A 673 28.14 46.15 42.95
C ILE A 673 27.48 46.35 44.33
N HIS A 674 26.59 45.45 44.73
CA HIS A 674 25.95 45.46 46.05
C HIS A 674 26.82 44.85 47.17
N GLY A 675 28.11 44.57 46.91
CA GLY A 675 29.08 44.10 47.90
C GLY A 675 29.01 42.60 48.23
N ASN A 676 28.18 41.81 47.55
CA ASN A 676 28.01 40.38 47.81
C ASN A 676 28.89 39.51 46.89
N LYS A 677 30.21 39.63 47.04
CA LYS A 677 31.19 38.88 46.22
C LYS A 677 31.02 37.36 46.32
N ALA A 678 30.67 36.85 47.51
CA ALA A 678 30.51 35.41 47.73
C ALA A 678 29.35 34.82 46.90
N MET A 679 28.24 35.56 46.77
CA MET A 679 27.11 35.13 45.95
C MET A 679 27.44 35.22 44.45
N ALA A 680 28.10 36.29 44.01
CA ALA A 680 28.54 36.44 42.62
C ALA A 680 29.44 35.26 42.20
N ASN A 681 30.47 34.95 42.99
CA ASN A 681 31.37 33.84 42.72
C ASN A 681 30.66 32.47 42.70
N LYS A 682 29.65 32.28 43.55
CA LYS A 682 28.88 31.03 43.58
C LYS A 682 28.03 30.84 42.32
N ILE A 683 27.39 31.90 41.82
CA ILE A 683 26.60 31.87 40.58
C ILE A 683 27.51 31.53 39.40
N ASP A 684 28.68 32.16 39.35
CA ASP A 684 29.71 31.96 38.32
C ASP A 684 30.17 30.50 38.22
N ILE A 685 30.60 29.92 39.36
CA ILE A 685 31.00 28.50 39.44
C ILE A 685 29.85 27.58 39.03
N THR A 686 28.61 27.93 39.42
CA THR A 686 27.43 27.15 39.03
C THR A 686 27.21 27.21 37.51
N ALA A 687 27.38 28.38 36.89
CA ALA A 687 27.26 28.55 35.44
C ALA A 687 28.35 27.78 34.68
N ILE A 688 29.61 27.80 35.14
CA ILE A 688 30.72 27.01 34.56
C ILE A 688 30.37 25.52 34.49
N ILE A 689 29.71 25.00 35.53
CA ILE A 689 29.33 23.58 35.61
C ILE A 689 28.06 23.30 34.79
N LEU A 690 27.04 24.15 34.88
CA LEU A 690 25.72 23.89 34.30
C LEU A 690 25.67 24.15 32.78
N TYR A 691 26.38 25.17 32.30
CA TYR A 691 26.32 25.58 30.90
C TYR A 691 26.73 24.48 29.91
N PRO A 692 27.80 23.69 30.15
CA PRO A 692 28.12 22.54 29.30
C PRO A 692 27.00 21.50 29.22
N PHE A 693 26.28 21.24 30.31
CA PHE A 693 25.14 20.29 30.28
C PHE A 693 23.98 20.83 29.43
N LEU A 694 23.70 22.13 29.50
CA LEU A 694 22.71 22.77 28.63
C LEU A 694 23.13 22.69 27.16
N MET A 695 24.40 22.97 26.86
CA MET A 695 24.95 22.83 25.51
C MET A 695 24.82 21.40 24.98
N VAL A 696 25.19 20.40 25.78
CA VAL A 696 25.06 18.97 25.38
C VAL A 696 23.60 18.58 25.19
N GLY A 697 22.69 19.02 26.07
CA GLY A 697 21.26 18.76 25.94
C GLY A 697 20.67 19.34 24.65
N VAL A 698 21.07 20.56 24.29
CA VAL A 698 20.73 21.20 23.02
C VAL A 698 21.26 20.38 21.85
N ILE A 699 22.53 19.97 21.87
CA ILE A 699 23.14 19.16 20.80
C ILE A 699 22.43 17.81 20.63
N ILE A 700 22.11 17.11 21.71
CA ILE A 700 21.42 15.81 21.66
C ILE A 700 20.01 15.97 21.10
N HIS A 701 19.26 16.99 21.55
CA HIS A 701 17.92 17.26 21.04
C HIS A 701 17.93 17.62 19.55
N LEU A 702 19.02 18.18 19.07
CA LEU A 702 19.17 18.58 17.67
C LEU A 702 19.67 17.45 16.75
N LEU A 703 20.33 16.43 17.30
CA LEU A 703 20.82 15.25 16.56
C LEU A 703 19.81 14.10 16.49
N ARG A 704 18.80 14.08 17.38
CA ARG A 704 17.58 13.27 17.24
C ARG A 704 16.62 14.03 16.36
#